data_AF-K9FX78-F1
#
_entry.id   AF-K9FX78-F1
#
_cell.length_a   1.000
_cell.length_b   1.000
_cell.length_c   1.000
_cell.angle_alpha   90.00
_cell.angle_beta   90.00
_cell.angle_gamma   90.00
#
_symmetry.space_group_name_H-M   'P 1'
#
loop_
_entity.id
_entity.type
_entity.pdbx_description
1 polymer ?
#
loop_
_entity_poly.entity_id
_entity_poly.type
_entity_poly.pdbx_seq_one_letter_code
_entity_poly.pdbx_strand_id
1 'polypeptide(L)'
;MRIVSGITATLGLAGAVSANLHPRSQETRDFFALHLDNTASPSHIAQVLGARHEGQIGQLDGHHTFSLPREQTAQFDTLLKDLRTRRKLRRRSGGGIDSRETSDDPLDKILWSHKIAPARQRLQKRLPPVSVPYKSLDKRENAQAVAVQKKAMSSLGITDPIFREQWHLVNTLQPGHDLNVTGLWLEGITGKGVATAVVDDGLDMDSNDLKPNYLPEGSWDFNEGLPEPRPLLLDDKHGTRCCGEIAAAKNDVCGVGVAYDSKIAGIRILSKPIDDVDEAAAINYAYQKNDIYSCSWGPIDDGATMDAPGILIKRAMANGIQKGRGGKGSVYVFAAGNGAAFGDNCNFDGYTNSIYSITVGAIDREGKHPSYSESCSAQLVVAYSSGSGDYIHTTDVGANKCFSGHGGTSAAGPLAAGSVALALSARPELTWRDLQYLMVETAIPVSENDGSWQVLPSGRKFSHDWGFGKVDTYTMVQLAKTWDLVKPQAWFHSPWLRVHQDIPQGDRGLLSRYTVTADQLKEANVAKLEHVTVTMNVNHTRRGDISVELHSPAGIVSYLSVARERDNMAVGYEDWTFMSVAHWGESAIGEWSIIVKDSDVNEHSGTFIDWRLNLWGEAVDGAKQQLHPLPDEHDDDHPYEDAPVATTIITPAPTKTAAPANPDDHHDRPVNAKPKPTLTNPTPIEDVKTPTNATSSEAETSSPSSADSGYISSWLPTFGASKRTQIWIYASFAMIITFFIGLGIYFQLQRIKRRRTTVHDDYEFEMIEDEDEMQPMTGASGRTQRRGGELYNAFAGESDEEMFSDNDDEPYHDGSGNIQEKDDKDGTSHGGPHQEKP
;
A
#
# COMPACT_ATOMS: atom_id res chain seq x y z
N MET A 1 26.63 -56.12 35.49
CA MET A 1 25.87 -55.32 36.47
C MET A 1 26.00 -53.85 36.08
N ARG A 2 24.91 -53.21 35.61
CA ARG A 2 24.80 -51.76 35.26
C ARG A 2 25.81 -51.28 34.16
N ILE A 3 25.42 -50.79 32.98
CA ILE A 3 24.32 -49.90 32.56
C ILE A 3 24.39 -48.55 33.28
N VAL A 4 24.90 -47.53 32.56
CA VAL A 4 24.61 -46.07 32.55
C VAL A 4 25.88 -45.37 32.01
N SER A 5 25.96 -45.16 30.68
CA SER A 5 27.02 -44.37 29.99
C SER A 5 26.64 -44.13 28.52
N GLY A 6 25.45 -43.60 28.24
CA GLY A 6 24.98 -43.49 26.84
C GLY A 6 23.74 -42.65 26.55
N ILE A 7 23.27 -41.80 27.49
CA ILE A 7 22.06 -40.96 27.31
C ILE A 7 22.30 -39.52 27.81
N THR A 8 23.50 -38.98 27.54
CA THR A 8 23.91 -37.63 27.99
C THR A 8 24.63 -36.80 26.91
N ALA A 9 24.64 -37.27 25.65
CA ALA A 9 25.26 -36.58 24.51
C ALA A 9 24.25 -36.05 23.46
N THR A 10 22.97 -36.41 23.56
CA THR A 10 21.93 -36.09 22.55
C THR A 10 20.89 -35.07 22.99
N LEU A 11 20.88 -34.67 24.27
CA LEU A 11 19.97 -33.64 24.81
C LEU A 11 20.55 -32.21 24.75
N GLY A 12 21.83 -32.04 24.39
CA GLY A 12 22.50 -30.73 24.34
C GLY A 12 22.33 -29.94 23.04
N LEU A 13 21.67 -30.50 22.03
CA LEU A 13 21.55 -29.93 20.67
C LEU A 13 20.11 -29.67 20.21
N ALA A 14 19.11 -29.98 21.04
CA ALA A 14 17.71 -29.67 20.78
C ALA A 14 17.23 -28.32 21.38
N GLY A 15 18.09 -27.64 22.15
CA GLY A 15 17.71 -26.46 22.94
C GLY A 15 17.69 -25.11 22.22
N ALA A 16 17.94 -25.06 20.91
CA ALA A 16 18.17 -23.82 20.16
C ALA A 16 17.15 -23.52 19.04
N VAL A 17 16.14 -24.38 18.83
CA VAL A 17 15.16 -24.26 17.73
C VAL A 17 13.73 -24.48 18.23
N SER A 18 13.42 -24.06 19.46
CA SER A 18 12.10 -24.26 20.09
C SER A 18 11.69 -23.11 21.03
N ALA A 19 12.08 -21.88 20.67
CA ALA A 19 11.68 -20.65 21.36
C ALA A 19 10.91 -19.73 20.39
N ASN A 20 9.69 -20.15 20.00
CA ASN A 20 8.66 -19.31 19.35
C ASN A 20 7.30 -20.04 19.20
N LEU A 21 6.83 -20.73 20.25
CA LEU A 21 5.51 -21.40 20.26
C LEU A 21 4.75 -21.17 21.56
N HIS A 22 4.44 -19.90 21.84
CA HIS A 22 3.33 -19.48 22.70
C HIS A 22 2.61 -18.34 21.96
N PRO A 23 1.27 -18.37 21.78
CA PRO A 23 0.54 -17.23 21.26
C PRO A 23 0.79 -15.98 22.12
N ARG A 24 1.08 -14.82 21.49
CA ARG A 24 1.31 -13.56 22.21
C ARG A 24 0.01 -13.09 22.88
N SER A 25 -0.18 -13.43 24.16
CA SER A 25 -1.30 -12.90 24.97
C SER A 25 -1.09 -11.41 25.27
N GLN A 26 -1.39 -10.59 24.26
CA GLN A 26 -1.40 -9.12 24.36
C GLN A 26 -2.46 -8.59 25.34
N GLU A 27 -3.34 -9.45 25.87
CA GLU A 27 -4.27 -9.09 26.95
C GLU A 27 -3.55 -8.88 28.29
N THR A 28 -2.53 -9.70 28.58
CA THR A 28 -1.85 -9.76 29.89
C THR A 28 -0.46 -9.12 29.90
N ARG A 29 0.16 -8.96 28.73
CA ARG A 29 1.53 -8.47 28.56
C ARG A 29 1.62 -7.45 27.43
N ASP A 30 2.43 -6.42 27.63
CA ASP A 30 2.86 -5.54 26.54
C ASP A 30 4.22 -6.01 25.99
N PHE A 31 4.45 -5.74 24.70
CA PHE A 31 5.62 -6.20 23.96
C PHE A 31 6.43 -5.02 23.41
N PHE A 32 7.75 -5.20 23.34
CA PHE A 32 8.70 -4.16 22.94
C PHE A 32 9.76 -4.72 21.99
N ALA A 33 10.04 -4.01 20.91
CA ALA A 33 11.16 -4.27 20.02
C ALA A 33 12.35 -3.41 20.46
N LEU A 34 13.48 -4.04 20.82
CA LEU A 34 14.73 -3.34 21.14
C LEU A 34 15.81 -3.70 20.13
N HIS A 35 16.54 -2.70 19.63
CA HIS A 35 17.80 -2.89 18.90
C HIS A 35 18.94 -2.74 19.91
N LEU A 36 19.74 -3.78 20.05
CA LEU A 36 20.86 -3.85 20.99
C LEU A 36 22.20 -3.76 20.26
N ASP A 37 23.20 -3.23 20.94
CA ASP A 37 24.58 -3.28 20.50
C ASP A 37 25.11 -4.73 20.42
N ASN A 38 26.00 -5.02 19.47
CA ASN A 38 26.58 -6.36 19.26
C ASN A 38 27.34 -6.92 20.48
N THR A 39 27.73 -6.07 21.43
CA THR A 39 28.38 -6.44 22.70
C THR A 39 27.40 -6.59 23.88
N ALA A 40 26.10 -6.52 23.64
CA ALA A 40 25.05 -6.74 24.63
C ALA A 40 24.55 -8.20 24.62
N SER A 41 24.23 -8.73 25.79
CA SER A 41 23.55 -10.03 25.91
C SER A 41 22.05 -9.81 26.09
N PRO A 42 21.18 -10.28 25.17
CA PRO A 42 19.73 -10.06 25.27
C PRO A 42 19.12 -10.58 26.56
N SER A 43 19.60 -11.72 27.09
CA SER A 43 19.15 -12.28 28.36
C SER A 43 19.60 -11.47 29.58
N HIS A 44 20.77 -10.81 29.53
CA HIS A 44 21.19 -9.87 30.56
C HIS A 44 20.34 -8.58 30.52
N ILE A 45 20.08 -8.04 29.33
CA ILE A 45 19.18 -6.89 29.15
C ILE A 45 17.77 -7.23 29.69
N ALA A 46 17.24 -8.41 29.39
CA ALA A 46 15.98 -8.90 29.97
C ALA A 46 16.01 -8.88 31.51
N GLN A 47 17.07 -9.43 32.11
CA GLN A 47 17.24 -9.49 33.57
C GLN A 47 17.28 -8.09 34.22
N VAL A 48 18.03 -7.14 33.63
CA VAL A 48 18.13 -5.76 34.15
C VAL A 48 16.79 -5.03 34.04
N LEU A 49 16.03 -5.28 32.97
CA LEU A 49 14.75 -4.65 32.71
C LEU A 49 13.55 -5.33 33.42
N GLY A 50 13.75 -6.45 34.11
CA GLY A 50 12.67 -7.30 34.63
C GLY A 50 11.80 -7.95 33.54
N ALA A 51 12.22 -7.86 32.28
CA ALA A 51 11.49 -8.33 31.12
C ALA A 51 11.76 -9.80 30.81
N ARG A 52 10.88 -10.40 30.01
CA ARG A 52 11.15 -11.68 29.34
C ARG A 52 11.69 -11.40 27.94
N HIS A 53 12.81 -12.01 27.55
CA HIS A 53 13.26 -12.05 26.16
C HIS A 53 12.44 -13.12 25.42
N GLU A 54 11.84 -12.76 24.28
CA GLU A 54 11.04 -13.70 23.48
C GLU A 54 11.83 -14.26 22.27
N GLY A 55 12.73 -13.47 21.67
CA GLY A 55 13.55 -13.93 20.54
C GLY A 55 14.24 -12.83 19.74
N GLN A 56 14.74 -13.17 18.55
CA GLN A 56 15.15 -12.21 17.51
C GLN A 56 13.97 -11.91 16.58
N ILE A 57 13.93 -10.68 16.05
CA ILE A 57 12.92 -10.21 15.10
C ILE A 57 13.32 -10.67 13.70
N GLY A 58 12.77 -11.80 13.25
CA GLY A 58 13.03 -12.37 11.93
C GLY A 58 14.52 -12.46 11.63
N GLN A 59 14.94 -11.89 10.50
CA GLN A 59 16.34 -11.87 10.06
C GLN A 59 17.02 -10.50 10.27
N LEU A 60 16.54 -9.69 11.22
CA LEU A 60 17.19 -8.47 11.69
C LEU A 60 18.16 -8.75 12.84
N ASP A 61 19.46 -8.65 12.55
CA ASP A 61 20.52 -8.78 13.55
C ASP A 61 20.37 -7.73 14.68
N GLY A 62 20.63 -8.14 15.93
CA GLY A 62 20.56 -7.27 17.11
C GLY A 62 19.16 -6.76 17.49
N HIS A 63 18.12 -7.04 16.69
CA HIS A 63 16.73 -6.64 16.95
C HIS A 63 15.98 -7.76 17.65
N HIS A 64 15.47 -7.49 18.85
CA HIS A 64 14.92 -8.50 19.74
C HIS A 64 13.59 -8.08 20.35
N THR A 65 12.68 -9.04 20.48
CA THR A 65 11.38 -8.84 21.14
C THR A 65 11.49 -9.16 22.63
N PHE A 66 10.94 -8.28 23.45
CA PHE A 66 10.82 -8.42 24.89
C PHE A 66 9.36 -8.26 25.31
N SER A 67 8.95 -8.86 26.43
CA SER A 67 7.60 -8.70 27.00
C SER A 67 7.63 -8.43 28.50
N LEU A 68 6.64 -7.67 28.97
CA LEU A 68 6.46 -7.29 30.37
C LEU A 68 5.00 -7.42 30.81
N PRO A 69 4.70 -7.71 32.10
CA PRO A 69 3.34 -7.59 32.64
C PRO A 69 2.85 -6.15 32.54
N ARG A 70 1.58 -5.94 32.16
CA ARG A 70 1.02 -4.60 31.93
C ARG A 70 1.13 -3.63 33.12
N GLU A 71 1.09 -4.15 34.34
CA GLU A 71 1.27 -3.39 35.58
C GLU A 71 2.63 -2.67 35.66
N GLN A 72 3.65 -3.17 34.95
CA GLN A 72 5.03 -2.65 34.97
C GLN A 72 5.32 -1.72 33.78
N THR A 73 4.47 -1.73 32.75
CA THR A 73 4.62 -0.97 31.51
C THR A 73 4.86 0.53 31.73
N ALA A 74 4.11 1.19 32.61
CA ALA A 74 4.21 2.64 32.79
C ALA A 74 5.60 3.10 33.29
N GLN A 75 6.23 2.29 34.15
CA GLN A 75 7.60 2.54 34.63
C GLN A 75 8.62 2.28 33.51
N PHE A 76 8.39 1.24 32.71
CA PHE A 76 9.25 0.88 31.59
C PHE A 76 9.20 1.88 30.43
N ASP A 77 8.01 2.36 30.04
CA ASP A 77 7.83 3.42 29.05
C ASP A 77 8.53 4.72 29.50
N THR A 78 8.55 4.99 30.81
CA THR A 78 9.30 6.11 31.39
C THR A 78 10.81 5.88 31.29
N LEU A 79 11.30 4.70 31.67
CA LEU A 79 12.71 4.32 31.56
C LEU A 79 13.23 4.41 30.11
N LEU A 80 12.45 3.95 29.13
CA LEU A 80 12.81 4.06 27.70
C LEU A 80 12.86 5.53 27.24
N LYS A 81 11.91 6.38 27.68
CA LYS A 81 11.92 7.83 27.40
C LYS A 81 13.13 8.52 28.04
N ASP A 82 13.53 8.15 29.25
CA ASP A 82 14.74 8.66 29.90
C ASP A 82 16.01 8.22 29.17
N LEU A 83 16.08 6.97 28.70
CA LEU A 83 17.20 6.48 27.90
C LEU A 83 17.27 7.17 26.53
N ARG A 84 16.13 7.45 25.87
CA ARG A 84 16.07 8.25 24.64
C ARG A 84 16.56 9.68 24.89
N THR A 85 16.09 10.31 25.97
CA THR A 85 16.47 11.69 26.35
C THR A 85 17.97 11.78 26.69
N ARG A 86 18.51 10.84 27.47
CA ARG A 86 19.95 10.74 27.76
C ARG A 86 20.78 10.61 26.47
N ARG A 87 20.33 9.79 25.50
CA ARG A 87 20.97 9.65 24.18
C ARG A 87 20.92 10.95 23.37
N LYS A 88 19.78 11.65 23.30
CA LYS A 88 19.64 12.94 22.56
C LYS A 88 20.51 14.05 23.18
N LEU A 89 20.65 14.08 24.51
CA LEU A 89 21.57 14.99 25.20
C LEU A 89 23.04 14.70 24.90
N ARG A 90 23.49 13.43 24.96
CA ARG A 90 24.88 13.06 24.62
C ARG A 90 25.24 13.34 23.16
N ARG A 91 24.31 13.08 22.20
CA ARG A 91 24.47 13.48 20.78
C ARG A 91 24.70 15.01 20.68
N ARG A 92 23.88 15.82 21.36
CA ARG A 92 23.98 17.30 21.34
C ARG A 92 25.25 17.84 22.01
N SER A 93 25.83 17.14 22.99
CA SER A 93 27.08 17.57 23.65
C SER A 93 28.37 17.18 22.92
N GLY A 94 28.28 16.73 21.66
CA GLY A 94 29.45 16.29 20.88
C GLY A 94 30.06 14.96 21.36
N GLY A 95 29.34 14.18 22.15
CA GLY A 95 29.79 12.88 22.65
C GLY A 95 29.81 11.83 21.55
N GLY A 96 31.00 11.55 21.00
CA GLY A 96 31.22 10.52 19.99
C GLY A 96 30.94 9.08 20.47
N ILE A 97 30.97 8.14 19.53
CA ILE A 97 30.66 6.71 19.77
C ILE A 97 31.56 6.12 20.87
N ASP A 98 32.83 6.53 20.93
CA ASP A 98 33.83 6.14 21.94
C ASP A 98 33.34 6.28 23.39
N SER A 99 32.44 7.23 23.67
CA SER A 99 31.84 7.43 25.01
C SER A 99 30.90 6.30 25.44
N ARG A 100 30.50 5.39 24.52
CA ARG A 100 29.65 4.23 24.79
C ARG A 100 30.45 3.02 25.24
N GLU A 101 31.66 2.82 24.73
CA GLU A 101 32.53 1.70 25.17
C GLU A 101 32.96 1.86 26.64
N THR A 102 32.97 3.10 27.14
CA THR A 102 33.32 3.44 28.53
C THR A 102 32.13 3.47 29.51
N SER A 103 30.92 3.04 29.11
CA SER A 103 29.75 3.02 30.01
C SER A 103 29.49 1.62 30.57
N ASP A 104 29.61 1.47 31.88
CA ASP A 104 29.27 0.24 32.61
C ASP A 104 27.74 0.03 32.76
N ASP A 105 26.90 1.00 32.37
CA ASP A 105 25.43 0.83 32.39
C ASP A 105 24.98 -0.05 31.21
N PRO A 106 24.47 -1.28 31.44
CA PRO A 106 24.01 -2.15 30.35
C PRO A 106 22.85 -1.54 29.55
N LEU A 107 22.12 -0.57 30.10
CA LEU A 107 21.02 0.11 29.40
C LEU A 107 21.49 1.10 28.34
N ASP A 108 22.72 1.62 28.44
CA ASP A 108 23.33 2.46 27.38
C ASP A 108 23.60 1.68 26.08
N LYS A 109 23.57 0.33 26.14
CA LYS A 109 23.68 -0.56 24.96
C LYS A 109 22.37 -0.75 24.19
N ILE A 110 21.27 -0.14 24.63
CA ILE A 110 19.99 -0.14 23.89
C ILE A 110 20.04 0.97 22.84
N LEU A 111 20.36 0.60 21.60
CA LEU A 111 20.54 1.53 20.48
C LEU A 111 19.23 2.18 20.05
N TRP A 112 18.14 1.40 19.97
CA TRP A 112 16.78 1.84 19.67
C TRP A 112 15.75 0.97 20.40
N SER A 113 14.54 1.49 20.60
CA SER A 113 13.49 0.85 21.39
C SER A 113 12.11 1.32 20.94
N HIS A 114 11.15 0.42 20.75
CA HIS A 114 9.77 0.73 20.34
C HIS A 114 8.77 -0.19 21.05
N LYS A 115 7.60 0.34 21.37
CA LYS A 115 6.49 -0.40 21.98
C LYS A 115 5.59 -0.94 20.87
N ILE A 116 5.53 -2.26 20.75
CA ILE A 116 4.81 -2.94 19.68
C ILE A 116 3.31 -2.69 19.87
N ALA A 117 2.66 -2.15 18.85
CA ALA A 117 1.22 -1.93 18.87
C ALA A 117 0.46 -3.28 18.89
N PRO A 118 -0.76 -3.33 19.47
CA PRO A 118 -1.61 -4.51 19.33
C PRO A 118 -1.86 -4.85 17.85
N ALA A 119 -1.97 -6.14 17.52
CA ALA A 119 -2.14 -6.60 16.14
C ALA A 119 -3.40 -6.02 15.48
N ARG A 120 -3.29 -5.52 14.23
CA ARG A 120 -4.35 -4.79 13.53
C ARG A 120 -4.39 -5.16 12.05
N GLN A 121 -5.61 -5.25 11.50
CA GLN A 121 -5.79 -5.44 10.06
C GLN A 121 -5.64 -4.11 9.31
N ARG A 122 -4.40 -3.60 9.23
CA ARG A 122 -4.08 -2.39 8.45
C ARG A 122 -3.86 -2.70 6.97
N LEU A 123 -3.36 -3.90 6.66
CA LEU A 123 -3.08 -4.38 5.31
C LEU A 123 -4.26 -5.16 4.73
N GLN A 124 -4.48 -5.04 3.43
CA GLN A 124 -5.48 -5.84 2.70
C GLN A 124 -4.90 -6.43 1.41
N LYS A 125 -5.33 -7.66 1.07
CA LYS A 125 -5.13 -8.23 -0.28
C LYS A 125 -5.94 -7.43 -1.29
N ARG A 126 -5.29 -6.96 -2.36
CA ARG A 126 -5.89 -6.09 -3.37
C ARG A 126 -6.82 -6.88 -4.28
N LEU A 127 -8.05 -7.13 -3.82
CA LEU A 127 -9.02 -7.95 -4.56
C LEU A 127 -9.32 -7.39 -5.96
N PRO A 128 -9.50 -8.25 -6.99
CA PRO A 128 -9.92 -7.81 -8.31
C PRO A 128 -11.27 -7.08 -8.25
N PRO A 129 -11.50 -6.07 -9.11
CA PRO A 129 -12.78 -5.38 -9.19
C PRO A 129 -13.92 -6.33 -9.62
N VAL A 130 -15.16 -5.97 -9.29
CA VAL A 130 -16.35 -6.78 -9.59
C VAL A 130 -16.47 -7.02 -11.10
N SER A 131 -16.59 -8.30 -11.48
CA SER A 131 -16.55 -8.73 -12.87
C SER A 131 -17.72 -8.19 -13.70
N VAL A 132 -17.44 -7.36 -14.70
CA VAL A 132 -18.43 -6.93 -15.70
C VAL A 132 -18.64 -8.05 -16.73
N PRO A 133 -19.88 -8.45 -17.05
CA PRO A 133 -20.14 -9.51 -18.03
C PRO A 133 -19.64 -9.14 -19.44
N TYR A 134 -18.65 -9.89 -19.95
CA TYR A 134 -18.10 -9.66 -21.29
C TYR A 134 -19.14 -9.99 -22.38
N LYS A 135 -19.48 -8.98 -23.18
CA LYS A 135 -20.17 -9.20 -24.46
C LYS A 135 -19.16 -9.80 -25.44
N SER A 136 -19.28 -11.11 -25.67
CA SER A 136 -18.48 -11.85 -26.66
C SER A 136 -18.61 -11.24 -28.06
N LEU A 137 -17.69 -10.36 -28.42
CA LEU A 137 -17.47 -9.93 -29.80
C LEU A 137 -16.74 -11.05 -30.55
N ASP A 138 -17.18 -11.37 -31.78
CA ASP A 138 -16.53 -12.33 -32.68
C ASP A 138 -15.15 -11.80 -33.16
N LYS A 139 -14.17 -11.83 -32.25
CA LYS A 139 -12.78 -11.45 -32.52
C LYS A 139 -12.07 -12.62 -33.17
N ARG A 140 -11.88 -12.52 -34.49
CA ARG A 140 -11.12 -13.50 -35.27
C ARG A 140 -9.64 -13.49 -34.88
N GLU A 141 -9.11 -14.63 -34.44
CA GLU A 141 -7.70 -14.79 -34.09
C GLU A 141 -6.75 -14.41 -35.23
N ASN A 142 -5.59 -13.87 -34.87
CA ASN A 142 -4.49 -13.64 -35.80
C ASN A 142 -3.76 -14.97 -36.08
N ALA A 143 -3.77 -15.39 -37.34
CA ALA A 143 -3.18 -16.66 -37.78
C ALA A 143 -1.66 -16.80 -37.51
N GLN A 144 -0.92 -15.70 -37.44
CA GLN A 144 0.51 -15.72 -37.09
C GLN A 144 0.71 -15.94 -35.58
N ALA A 145 -0.03 -15.23 -34.72
CA ALA A 145 0.02 -15.43 -33.28
C ALA A 145 -0.43 -16.85 -32.87
N VAL A 146 -1.48 -17.37 -33.51
CA VAL A 146 -1.92 -18.78 -33.36
C VAL A 146 -0.83 -19.77 -33.80
N ALA A 147 -0.05 -19.45 -34.84
CA ALA A 147 1.09 -20.26 -35.26
C ALA A 147 2.27 -20.19 -34.28
N VAL A 148 2.54 -19.04 -33.66
CA VAL A 148 3.52 -18.88 -32.58
C VAL A 148 3.12 -19.69 -31.35
N GLN A 149 1.86 -19.57 -30.88
CA GLN A 149 1.33 -20.34 -29.76
C GLN A 149 1.47 -21.86 -30.02
N LYS A 150 1.04 -22.34 -31.20
CA LYS A 150 1.18 -23.76 -31.59
C LYS A 150 2.63 -24.21 -31.71
N LYS A 151 3.54 -23.35 -32.19
CA LYS A 151 4.98 -23.64 -32.22
C LYS A 151 5.54 -23.77 -30.80
N ALA A 152 5.22 -22.84 -29.90
CA ALA A 152 5.64 -22.91 -28.50
C ALA A 152 5.14 -24.22 -27.85
N MET A 153 3.84 -24.52 -27.95
CA MET A 153 3.27 -25.75 -27.39
C MET A 153 3.94 -27.03 -27.91
N SER A 154 4.14 -27.13 -29.23
CA SER A 154 4.74 -28.32 -29.85
C SER A 154 6.25 -28.44 -29.66
N SER A 155 6.98 -27.34 -29.50
CA SER A 155 8.44 -27.35 -29.29
C SER A 155 8.82 -27.58 -27.83
N LEU A 156 8.01 -27.10 -26.89
CA LEU A 156 8.26 -27.17 -25.45
C LEU A 156 7.50 -28.31 -24.75
N GLY A 157 6.58 -28.97 -25.46
CA GLY A 157 5.69 -29.99 -24.87
C GLY A 157 4.76 -29.38 -23.82
N ILE A 158 4.03 -28.33 -24.18
CA ILE A 158 2.95 -27.75 -23.37
C ILE A 158 1.67 -28.51 -23.72
N THR A 159 1.11 -29.22 -22.75
CA THR A 159 -0.16 -29.97 -22.85
C THR A 159 -1.24 -29.42 -21.92
N ASP A 160 -0.88 -28.36 -21.20
CA ASP A 160 -1.56 -27.75 -20.08
C ASP A 160 -2.88 -27.09 -20.54
N PRO A 161 -4.03 -27.47 -19.96
CA PRO A 161 -5.34 -27.32 -20.60
C PRO A 161 -5.81 -25.87 -20.81
N ILE A 162 -5.37 -24.91 -20.00
CA ILE A 162 -5.77 -23.48 -20.08
C ILE A 162 -4.70 -22.59 -20.74
N PHE A 163 -3.60 -23.16 -21.25
CA PHE A 163 -2.50 -22.38 -21.84
C PHE A 163 -2.93 -21.54 -23.05
N ARG A 164 -4.03 -21.90 -23.74
CA ARG A 164 -4.53 -21.10 -24.88
C ARG A 164 -5.28 -19.86 -24.44
N GLU A 165 -5.86 -19.93 -23.26
CA GLU A 165 -6.61 -18.89 -22.57
C GLU A 165 -5.65 -17.93 -21.83
N GLN A 166 -4.44 -18.36 -21.48
CA GLN A 166 -3.34 -17.55 -20.92
C GLN A 166 -2.75 -16.53 -21.93
N TRP A 167 -3.58 -15.59 -22.37
CA TRP A 167 -3.26 -14.57 -23.35
C TRP A 167 -2.12 -13.64 -22.95
N HIS A 168 -1.83 -13.48 -21.66
CA HIS A 168 -0.71 -12.70 -21.14
C HIS A 168 0.65 -13.34 -21.49
N LEU A 169 0.68 -14.64 -21.84
CA LEU A 169 1.87 -15.37 -22.29
C LEU A 169 1.99 -15.36 -23.82
N VAL A 170 0.87 -15.50 -24.55
CA VAL A 170 0.75 -15.36 -26.01
C VAL A 170 -0.65 -14.87 -26.40
N ASN A 171 -0.78 -13.66 -26.93
CA ASN A 171 -2.09 -13.08 -27.24
C ASN A 171 -2.50 -13.34 -28.70
N THR A 172 -3.42 -14.28 -28.94
CA THR A 172 -3.90 -14.60 -30.30
C THR A 172 -4.90 -13.59 -30.87
N LEU A 173 -5.50 -12.72 -30.04
CA LEU A 173 -6.52 -11.76 -30.44
C LEU A 173 -5.98 -10.34 -30.64
N GLN A 174 -5.03 -9.92 -29.79
CA GLN A 174 -4.32 -8.65 -29.85
C GLN A 174 -2.80 -8.92 -29.84
N PRO A 175 -2.19 -9.32 -30.98
CA PRO A 175 -0.79 -9.75 -31.04
C PRO A 175 0.16 -8.66 -30.53
N GLY A 176 1.11 -9.05 -29.68
CA GLY A 176 2.01 -8.11 -29.01
C GLY A 176 1.41 -7.43 -27.77
N HIS A 177 0.17 -7.76 -27.38
CA HIS A 177 -0.37 -7.45 -26.05
C HIS A 177 -0.22 -8.67 -25.12
N ASP A 178 1.03 -9.12 -24.99
CA ASP A 178 1.50 -10.21 -24.13
C ASP A 178 2.93 -9.88 -23.61
N LEU A 179 3.40 -10.65 -22.62
CA LEU A 179 4.69 -10.46 -21.94
C LEU A 179 5.93 -10.83 -22.78
N ASN A 180 5.75 -11.30 -24.02
CA ASN A 180 6.81 -11.73 -24.92
C ASN A 180 7.73 -12.85 -24.34
N VAL A 181 7.18 -13.83 -23.61
CA VAL A 181 7.99 -14.81 -22.86
C VAL A 181 8.45 -16.02 -23.69
N THR A 182 7.71 -16.42 -24.71
CA THR A 182 7.94 -17.72 -25.40
C THR A 182 9.29 -17.83 -26.13
N GLY A 183 9.90 -16.70 -26.51
CA GLY A 183 11.26 -16.70 -27.08
C GLY A 183 12.30 -17.20 -26.08
N LEU A 184 12.19 -16.79 -24.81
CA LEU A 184 13.11 -17.17 -23.74
C LEU A 184 12.99 -18.66 -23.38
N TRP A 185 11.76 -19.16 -23.32
CA TRP A 185 11.52 -20.58 -23.09
C TRP A 185 12.11 -21.47 -24.20
N LEU A 186 12.06 -21.01 -25.47
CA LEU A 186 12.70 -21.68 -26.60
C LEU A 186 14.23 -21.61 -26.58
N GLU A 187 14.82 -20.66 -25.83
CA GLU A 187 16.25 -20.62 -25.50
C GLU A 187 16.61 -21.45 -24.26
N GLY A 188 15.62 -22.02 -23.56
CA GLY A 188 15.81 -22.76 -22.30
C GLY A 188 15.93 -21.90 -21.05
N ILE A 189 15.51 -20.63 -21.11
CA ILE A 189 15.47 -19.72 -19.96
C ILE A 189 14.06 -19.77 -19.36
N THR A 190 13.93 -20.37 -18.18
CA THR A 190 12.65 -20.81 -17.60
C THR A 190 12.47 -20.47 -16.11
N GLY A 191 13.37 -19.67 -15.52
CA GLY A 191 13.34 -19.29 -14.09
C GLY A 191 14.15 -20.22 -13.19
N LYS A 192 14.67 -21.32 -13.74
CA LYS A 192 15.38 -22.36 -13.00
C LYS A 192 16.52 -21.80 -12.12
N GLY A 193 16.46 -22.10 -10.83
CA GLY A 193 17.48 -21.73 -9.85
C GLY A 193 17.23 -20.40 -9.14
N VAL A 194 16.15 -19.71 -9.47
CA VAL A 194 15.62 -18.55 -8.72
C VAL A 194 14.48 -19.03 -7.81
N ALA A 195 14.22 -18.30 -6.72
CA ALA A 195 13.01 -18.49 -5.92
C ALA A 195 12.26 -17.18 -5.65
N THR A 196 10.94 -17.21 -5.82
CA THR A 196 10.05 -16.09 -5.48
C THR A 196 9.18 -16.47 -4.27
N ALA A 197 9.19 -15.66 -3.23
CA ALA A 197 8.19 -15.72 -2.17
C ALA A 197 6.98 -14.86 -2.53
N VAL A 198 5.79 -15.42 -2.39
CA VAL A 198 4.52 -14.70 -2.44
C VAL A 198 4.10 -14.43 -0.99
N VAL A 199 4.08 -13.15 -0.62
CA VAL A 199 3.72 -12.66 0.72
C VAL A 199 2.24 -12.30 0.67
N ASP A 200 1.34 -13.15 1.18
CA ASP A 200 -0.10 -13.04 0.91
C ASP A 200 -0.98 -13.85 1.92
N ASP A 201 -2.12 -14.39 1.48
CA ASP A 201 -3.08 -15.19 2.25
C ASP A 201 -2.81 -16.71 2.29
N GLY A 202 -1.78 -17.19 1.58
CA GLY A 202 -1.30 -18.58 1.62
C GLY A 202 -0.97 -19.18 0.26
N LEU A 203 -0.37 -20.38 0.30
CA LEU A 203 0.07 -21.13 -0.87
C LEU A 203 -0.35 -22.60 -0.72
N ASP A 204 -1.25 -23.06 -1.60
CA ASP A 204 -1.61 -24.48 -1.69
C ASP A 204 -0.44 -25.32 -2.24
N MET A 205 0.43 -25.76 -1.34
CA MET A 205 1.59 -26.61 -1.64
C MET A 205 1.21 -28.03 -2.09
N ASP A 206 -0.07 -28.40 -1.98
CA ASP A 206 -0.61 -29.69 -2.41
C ASP A 206 -1.32 -29.63 -3.78
N SER A 207 -1.46 -28.43 -4.38
CA SER A 207 -1.79 -28.25 -5.79
C SER A 207 -0.76 -28.94 -6.69
N ASN A 208 -1.18 -29.83 -7.59
CA ASN A 208 -0.27 -30.57 -8.46
C ASN A 208 0.51 -29.65 -9.43
N ASP A 209 -0.02 -28.47 -9.71
CA ASP A 209 0.61 -27.44 -10.54
C ASP A 209 1.75 -26.72 -9.78
N LEU A 210 1.55 -26.41 -8.49
CA LEU A 210 2.55 -25.68 -7.67
C LEU A 210 3.54 -26.60 -6.93
N LYS A 211 3.11 -27.80 -6.55
CA LYS A 211 3.89 -28.77 -5.74
C LYS A 211 5.27 -29.15 -6.31
N PRO A 212 5.51 -29.24 -7.62
CA PRO A 212 6.85 -29.44 -8.18
C PRO A 212 7.81 -28.27 -7.90
N ASN A 213 7.26 -27.07 -7.70
CA ASN A 213 7.99 -25.81 -7.55
C ASN A 213 7.97 -25.22 -6.14
N TYR A 214 7.15 -25.76 -5.23
CA TYR A 214 7.10 -25.35 -3.83
C TYR A 214 8.48 -25.44 -3.13
N LEU A 215 8.82 -24.39 -2.37
CA LEU A 215 10.04 -24.28 -1.57
C LEU A 215 9.70 -24.18 -0.07
N PRO A 216 9.77 -25.29 0.68
CA PRO A 216 9.54 -25.28 2.13
C PRO A 216 10.53 -24.37 2.87
N GLU A 217 11.79 -24.32 2.44
CA GLU A 217 12.86 -23.54 3.10
C GLU A 217 12.64 -22.02 3.07
N GLY A 218 11.85 -21.54 2.11
CA GLY A 218 11.53 -20.13 1.93
C GLY A 218 10.15 -19.74 2.47
N SER A 219 9.38 -20.70 2.99
CA SER A 219 7.97 -20.55 3.35
C SER A 219 7.74 -20.47 4.87
N TRP A 220 6.67 -19.77 5.28
CA TRP A 220 6.21 -19.70 6.66
C TRP A 220 4.77 -19.20 6.78
N ASP A 221 4.07 -19.60 7.83
CA ASP A 221 2.76 -19.06 8.24
C ASP A 221 2.92 -18.20 9.51
N PHE A 222 2.80 -16.88 9.38
CA PHE A 222 2.82 -15.94 10.50
C PHE A 222 1.45 -15.79 11.18
N ASN A 223 0.36 -16.19 10.52
CA ASN A 223 -0.98 -16.16 11.09
C ASN A 223 -1.24 -17.35 12.04
N GLU A 224 -0.60 -18.51 11.84
CA GLU A 224 -0.64 -19.68 12.75
C GLU A 224 0.67 -19.93 13.51
N GLY A 225 1.81 -19.42 13.04
CA GLY A 225 3.13 -19.72 13.60
C GLY A 225 3.70 -21.08 13.17
N LEU A 226 3.46 -21.49 11.92
CA LEU A 226 3.76 -22.83 11.39
C LEU A 226 4.67 -22.77 10.14
N PRO A 227 5.43 -23.85 9.81
CA PRO A 227 6.24 -23.88 8.59
C PRO A 227 5.46 -24.00 7.27
N GLU A 228 4.21 -24.47 7.32
CA GLU A 228 3.38 -24.71 6.15
C GLU A 228 2.39 -23.55 5.94
N PRO A 229 2.52 -22.71 4.89
CA PRO A 229 1.67 -21.55 4.60
C PRO A 229 0.31 -21.96 3.99
N ARG A 230 -0.33 -22.99 4.54
CA ARG A 230 -1.53 -23.61 3.96
C ARG A 230 -2.72 -22.63 4.01
N PRO A 231 -3.45 -22.42 2.91
CA PRO A 231 -4.73 -21.72 2.92
C PRO A 231 -5.73 -22.39 3.88
N LEU A 232 -6.31 -21.64 4.83
CA LEU A 232 -7.26 -22.18 5.83
C LEU A 232 -8.66 -21.57 5.74
N LEU A 233 -8.78 -20.32 5.30
CA LEU A 233 -10.05 -19.61 5.15
C LEU A 233 -10.68 -19.85 3.77
N LEU A 234 -11.99 -19.64 3.65
CA LEU A 234 -12.71 -19.82 2.38
C LEU A 234 -12.30 -18.81 1.30
N ASP A 235 -11.68 -17.70 1.70
CA ASP A 235 -11.15 -16.64 0.85
C ASP A 235 -9.61 -16.61 0.80
N ASP A 236 -8.91 -17.49 1.56
CA ASP A 236 -7.47 -17.72 1.39
C ASP A 236 -7.25 -18.41 0.03
N LYS A 237 -6.97 -17.62 -1.00
CA LYS A 237 -6.84 -18.07 -2.41
C LYS A 237 -5.93 -17.18 -3.24
N HIS A 238 -5.70 -15.95 -2.79
CA HIS A 238 -5.06 -14.90 -3.56
C HIS A 238 -3.58 -15.20 -3.80
N GLY A 239 -2.84 -15.56 -2.75
CA GLY A 239 -1.45 -16.00 -2.86
C GLY A 239 -1.28 -17.23 -3.76
N THR A 240 -2.22 -18.19 -3.69
CA THR A 240 -2.21 -19.41 -4.53
C THR A 240 -2.43 -19.11 -6.01
N ARG A 241 -3.16 -18.04 -6.36
CA ARG A 241 -3.35 -17.58 -7.75
C ARG A 241 -2.09 -16.86 -8.27
N CYS A 242 -1.52 -15.98 -7.45
CA CYS A 242 -0.27 -15.28 -7.71
C CYS A 242 0.92 -16.25 -7.91
N CYS A 243 0.96 -17.34 -7.14
CA CYS A 243 1.97 -18.39 -7.27
C CYS A 243 1.95 -19.07 -8.65
N GLY A 244 0.77 -19.30 -9.22
CA GLY A 244 0.63 -19.91 -10.54
C GLY A 244 1.11 -19.01 -11.68
N GLU A 245 0.82 -17.71 -11.60
CA GLU A 245 1.29 -16.72 -12.59
C GLU A 245 2.82 -16.69 -12.68
N ILE A 246 3.50 -16.82 -11.54
CA ILE A 246 4.96 -16.87 -11.46
C ILE A 246 5.48 -18.24 -11.93
N ALA A 247 5.00 -19.34 -11.33
CA ALA A 247 5.68 -20.65 -11.37
C ALA A 247 4.76 -21.88 -11.39
N ALA A 248 3.54 -21.78 -11.96
CA ALA A 248 2.77 -22.96 -12.39
C ALA A 248 3.64 -23.84 -13.30
N ALA A 249 3.70 -25.14 -13.00
CA ALA A 249 4.58 -26.09 -13.63
C ALA A 249 3.97 -26.65 -14.92
N LYS A 250 4.73 -26.62 -16.02
CA LYS A 250 4.36 -27.14 -17.35
C LYS A 250 4.21 -28.68 -17.35
N ASN A 251 3.14 -29.23 -16.78
CA ASN A 251 3.01 -30.62 -16.34
C ASN A 251 1.69 -31.35 -16.72
N ASP A 252 0.80 -30.73 -17.51
CA ASP A 252 -0.57 -31.14 -17.87
C ASP A 252 -1.73 -30.73 -16.94
N VAL A 253 -1.43 -30.09 -15.81
CA VAL A 253 -2.43 -29.46 -14.93
C VAL A 253 -2.56 -27.96 -15.26
N CYS A 254 -3.81 -27.45 -15.26
CA CYS A 254 -4.13 -26.03 -15.44
C CYS A 254 -3.37 -25.30 -16.56
N GLY A 255 -2.29 -24.57 -16.25
CA GLY A 255 -1.61 -23.66 -17.17
C GLY A 255 -0.08 -23.73 -17.07
N VAL A 256 0.57 -22.61 -17.35
CA VAL A 256 2.03 -22.46 -17.25
C VAL A 256 2.36 -21.11 -16.63
N GLY A 257 3.29 -21.06 -15.68
CA GLY A 257 3.80 -19.81 -15.10
C GLY A 257 4.82 -19.14 -16.01
N VAL A 258 5.01 -17.82 -15.87
CA VAL A 258 6.03 -17.05 -16.61
C VAL A 258 7.42 -17.68 -16.48
N ALA A 259 7.73 -18.17 -15.27
CA ALA A 259 8.98 -18.78 -14.87
C ALA A 259 8.74 -20.20 -14.30
N TYR A 260 8.19 -21.10 -15.14
CA TYR A 260 7.72 -22.44 -14.74
C TYR A 260 8.75 -23.44 -14.18
N ASP A 261 10.05 -23.16 -14.21
CA ASP A 261 11.10 -23.94 -13.49
C ASP A 261 11.64 -23.20 -12.24
N SER A 262 11.17 -21.98 -11.98
CA SER A 262 11.46 -21.22 -10.76
C SER A 262 10.89 -21.94 -9.54
N LYS A 263 11.43 -21.64 -8.36
CA LYS A 263 10.82 -22.06 -7.09
C LYS A 263 9.92 -20.99 -6.51
N ILE A 264 8.90 -21.45 -5.78
CA ILE A 264 7.83 -20.62 -5.24
C ILE A 264 7.66 -20.91 -3.75
N ALA A 265 7.67 -19.86 -2.93
CA ALA A 265 7.50 -19.95 -1.48
C ALA A 265 6.25 -19.16 -1.06
N GLY A 266 5.60 -19.60 0.02
CA GLY A 266 4.42 -18.93 0.57
C GLY A 266 4.74 -18.32 1.93
N ILE A 267 4.47 -17.02 2.07
CA ILE A 267 4.59 -16.32 3.35
C ILE A 267 3.18 -15.82 3.70
N ARG A 268 2.49 -16.56 4.58
CA ARG A 268 1.10 -16.29 4.93
C ARG A 268 1.03 -15.26 6.06
N ILE A 269 0.52 -14.07 5.73
CA ILE A 269 0.34 -12.93 6.66
C ILE A 269 -1.05 -12.29 6.60
N LEU A 270 -1.78 -12.37 5.49
CA LEU A 270 -2.98 -11.54 5.27
C LEU A 270 -4.28 -12.12 5.87
N SER A 271 -4.27 -13.36 6.35
CA SER A 271 -5.46 -14.09 6.81
C SER A 271 -5.89 -13.78 8.24
N LYS A 272 -5.06 -13.04 9.00
CA LYS A 272 -5.36 -12.52 10.35
C LYS A 272 -4.63 -11.18 10.58
N PRO A 273 -5.08 -10.36 11.55
CA PRO A 273 -4.28 -9.25 12.05
C PRO A 273 -2.90 -9.72 12.54
N ILE A 274 -1.85 -9.00 12.13
CA ILE A 274 -0.47 -9.18 12.60
C ILE A 274 0.02 -7.91 13.30
N ASP A 275 1.19 -7.97 13.93
CA ASP A 275 1.91 -6.80 14.47
C ASP A 275 3.21 -6.52 13.68
N ASP A 276 3.79 -5.33 13.87
CA ASP A 276 4.99 -4.85 13.18
C ASP A 276 6.19 -5.81 13.24
N VAL A 277 6.29 -6.66 14.28
CA VAL A 277 7.39 -7.64 14.42
C VAL A 277 7.22 -8.76 13.42
N ASP A 278 5.99 -9.26 13.26
CA ASP A 278 5.71 -10.39 12.38
C ASP A 278 5.68 -9.94 10.92
N GLU A 279 5.24 -8.69 10.65
CA GLU A 279 5.37 -8.05 9.33
C GLU A 279 6.83 -7.83 8.93
N ALA A 280 7.66 -7.28 9.83
CA ALA A 280 9.10 -7.10 9.61
C ALA A 280 9.84 -8.44 9.44
N ALA A 281 9.40 -9.49 10.13
CA ALA A 281 9.96 -10.83 9.97
C ALA A 281 9.53 -11.47 8.65
N ALA A 282 8.30 -11.24 8.19
CA ALA A 282 7.77 -11.75 6.93
C ALA A 282 8.46 -11.14 5.71
N ILE A 283 8.59 -9.81 5.65
CA ILE A 283 9.12 -9.09 4.47
C ILE A 283 10.61 -9.35 4.21
N ASN A 284 11.35 -9.99 5.13
CA ASN A 284 12.69 -10.52 4.85
C ASN A 284 12.89 -11.98 5.26
N TYR A 285 11.80 -12.75 5.39
CA TYR A 285 11.88 -14.16 5.76
C TYR A 285 12.68 -14.94 4.71
N ALA A 286 13.77 -15.57 5.16
CA ALA A 286 14.70 -16.34 4.35
C ALA A 286 15.30 -15.59 3.14
N TYR A 287 15.82 -14.36 3.34
CA TYR A 287 16.37 -13.51 2.26
C TYR A 287 17.63 -14.05 1.54
N GLN A 288 18.18 -15.18 1.99
CA GLN A 288 19.24 -15.94 1.31
C GLN A 288 18.72 -17.19 0.56
N LYS A 289 17.40 -17.41 0.56
CA LYS A 289 16.69 -18.51 -0.11
C LYS A 289 15.65 -17.99 -1.08
N ASN A 290 14.96 -16.90 -0.71
CA ASN A 290 14.03 -16.16 -1.55
C ASN A 290 14.78 -15.02 -2.25
N ASP A 291 14.83 -15.02 -3.57
CA ASP A 291 15.41 -13.93 -4.37
C ASP A 291 14.45 -12.74 -4.46
N ILE A 292 13.18 -13.05 -4.73
CA ILE A 292 12.13 -12.08 -5.07
C ILE A 292 11.00 -12.21 -4.04
N TYR A 293 10.40 -11.09 -3.64
CA TYR A 293 9.21 -11.03 -2.80
C TYR A 293 8.09 -10.33 -3.58
N SER A 294 7.07 -11.09 -3.98
CA SER A 294 5.88 -10.59 -4.67
C SER A 294 4.80 -10.26 -3.64
N CYS A 295 4.35 -9.01 -3.62
CA CYS A 295 3.44 -8.46 -2.63
C CYS A 295 2.22 -7.81 -3.32
N SER A 296 1.08 -8.51 -3.30
CA SER A 296 -0.16 -8.07 -3.95
C SER A 296 -1.15 -7.45 -2.95
N TRP A 297 -0.61 -6.62 -2.05
CA TRP A 297 -1.27 -6.01 -0.91
C TRP A 297 -0.67 -4.64 -0.61
N GLY A 298 -1.40 -3.85 0.18
CA GLY A 298 -0.98 -2.55 0.69
C GLY A 298 -1.92 -2.11 1.82
N PRO A 299 -2.01 -0.79 2.10
CA PRO A 299 -3.10 -0.17 2.84
C PRO A 299 -4.47 -0.38 2.17
N ILE A 300 -5.50 0.33 2.62
CA ILE A 300 -6.83 0.26 2.00
C ILE A 300 -6.89 1.19 0.79
N ASP A 301 -7.05 0.63 -0.41
CA ASP A 301 -7.19 1.35 -1.68
C ASP A 301 -8.56 2.08 -1.80
N ASP A 302 -8.90 3.00 -0.88
CA ASP A 302 -10.25 3.61 -0.78
C ASP A 302 -10.37 5.06 -1.26
N GLY A 303 -9.26 5.70 -1.63
CA GLY A 303 -9.19 7.12 -1.98
C GLY A 303 -9.02 8.06 -0.78
N ALA A 304 -8.83 7.53 0.44
CA ALA A 304 -8.73 8.31 1.68
C ALA A 304 -7.58 7.89 2.59
N THR A 305 -7.18 6.62 2.57
CA THR A 305 -6.13 6.07 3.43
C THR A 305 -4.75 6.63 3.07
N MET A 306 -3.87 6.77 4.07
CA MET A 306 -2.46 7.09 3.89
C MET A 306 -1.71 6.37 5.03
N ASP A 307 -0.97 5.32 4.69
CA ASP A 307 -0.23 4.49 5.68
C ASP A 307 1.09 3.99 5.06
N ALA A 308 2.07 3.72 5.92
CA ALA A 308 3.42 3.34 5.54
C ALA A 308 3.94 2.17 6.40
N PRO A 309 4.98 1.45 5.94
CA PRO A 309 5.72 0.54 6.80
C PRO A 309 6.29 1.28 8.02
N GLY A 310 6.00 0.76 9.21
CA GLY A 310 6.64 1.21 10.45
C GLY A 310 8.16 1.07 10.39
N ILE A 311 8.89 1.79 11.26
CA ILE A 311 10.36 1.87 11.21
C ILE A 311 11.05 0.48 11.26
N LEU A 312 10.43 -0.50 11.92
CA LEU A 312 10.93 -1.88 11.98
C LEU A 312 10.81 -2.61 10.63
N ILE A 313 9.74 -2.36 9.87
CA ILE A 313 9.53 -2.89 8.52
C ILE A 313 10.41 -2.15 7.51
N LYS A 314 10.57 -0.82 7.64
CA LYS A 314 11.56 -0.05 6.85
C LYS A 314 12.99 -0.61 7.04
N ARG A 315 13.37 -0.97 8.27
CA ARG A 315 14.63 -1.69 8.54
C ARG A 315 14.66 -3.09 7.94
N ALA A 316 13.55 -3.83 7.96
CA ALA A 316 13.49 -5.17 7.37
C ALA A 316 13.72 -5.16 5.85
N MET A 317 13.12 -4.21 5.13
CA MET A 317 13.34 -3.99 3.69
C MET A 317 14.77 -3.53 3.41
N ALA A 318 15.30 -2.58 4.19
CA ALA A 318 16.70 -2.12 4.06
C ALA A 318 17.71 -3.26 4.30
N ASN A 319 17.43 -4.15 5.27
CA ASN A 319 18.23 -5.35 5.51
C ASN A 319 18.13 -6.35 4.33
N GLY A 320 16.95 -6.49 3.74
CA GLY A 320 16.72 -7.27 2.52
C GLY A 320 17.51 -6.77 1.31
N ILE A 321 17.45 -5.48 0.98
CA ILE A 321 18.18 -4.91 -0.17
C ILE A 321 19.71 -4.80 0.06
N GLN A 322 20.19 -4.85 1.31
CA GLN A 322 21.63 -4.82 1.63
C GLN A 322 22.27 -6.19 1.78
N LYS A 323 21.57 -7.19 2.35
CA LYS A 323 22.13 -8.53 2.65
C LYS A 323 21.53 -9.65 1.81
N GLY A 324 20.34 -9.43 1.24
CA GLY A 324 19.64 -10.37 0.36
C GLY A 324 20.51 -10.92 -0.77
N ARG A 325 20.28 -12.19 -1.13
CA ARG A 325 20.92 -12.83 -2.30
C ARG A 325 22.46 -12.73 -2.30
N GLY A 326 23.08 -12.85 -1.12
CA GLY A 326 24.53 -12.72 -0.93
C GLY A 326 25.06 -11.28 -1.05
N GLY A 327 24.25 -10.27 -0.71
CA GLY A 327 24.61 -8.85 -0.80
C GLY A 327 24.26 -8.17 -2.13
N LYS A 328 23.51 -8.86 -3.00
CA LYS A 328 22.95 -8.28 -4.25
C LYS A 328 21.61 -7.55 -4.00
N GLY A 329 21.02 -7.80 -2.83
CA GLY A 329 19.72 -7.31 -2.40
C GLY A 329 18.55 -8.16 -2.90
N SER A 330 17.62 -8.45 -2.01
CA SER A 330 16.31 -9.03 -2.33
C SER A 330 15.50 -8.09 -3.21
N VAL A 331 14.68 -8.65 -4.10
CA VAL A 331 13.89 -7.87 -5.05
C VAL A 331 12.44 -7.79 -4.57
N TYR A 332 11.97 -6.62 -4.19
CA TYR A 332 10.57 -6.40 -3.83
C TYR A 332 9.77 -6.01 -5.07
N VAL A 333 8.67 -6.70 -5.33
CA VAL A 333 7.72 -6.38 -6.40
C VAL A 333 6.35 -6.17 -5.76
N PHE A 334 5.83 -4.94 -5.87
CA PHE A 334 4.52 -4.56 -5.35
C PHE A 334 3.56 -4.23 -6.49
N ALA A 335 2.31 -4.68 -6.36
CA ALA A 335 1.19 -4.18 -7.16
C ALA A 335 0.96 -2.69 -6.86
N ALA A 336 0.63 -1.86 -7.86
CA ALA A 336 0.46 -0.42 -7.65
C ALA A 336 -0.74 -0.03 -6.78
N GLY A 337 -1.92 -0.63 -7.00
CA GLY A 337 -3.16 -0.21 -6.36
C GLY A 337 -4.41 -0.48 -7.22
N ASN A 338 -5.57 -0.67 -6.58
CA ASN A 338 -6.88 -0.89 -7.21
C ASN A 338 -7.88 0.27 -6.98
N GLY A 339 -7.47 1.34 -6.28
CA GLY A 339 -8.31 2.43 -5.79
C GLY A 339 -8.54 3.59 -6.79
N ALA A 340 -8.05 3.50 -8.03
CA ALA A 340 -8.10 4.63 -8.97
C ALA A 340 -9.51 5.14 -9.27
N ALA A 341 -10.50 4.23 -9.32
CA ALA A 341 -11.92 4.52 -9.48
C ALA A 341 -12.54 5.28 -8.28
N PHE A 342 -11.82 5.36 -7.17
CA PHE A 342 -12.18 6.09 -5.95
C PHE A 342 -11.37 7.38 -5.76
N GLY A 343 -10.54 7.73 -6.76
CA GLY A 343 -9.68 8.91 -6.75
C GLY A 343 -8.22 8.62 -6.40
N ASP A 344 -7.89 7.40 -5.98
CA ASP A 344 -6.63 7.13 -5.28
C ASP A 344 -5.35 7.23 -6.14
N ASN A 345 -4.20 7.22 -5.46
CA ASN A 345 -2.86 7.43 -6.00
C ASN A 345 -1.81 6.69 -5.15
N CYS A 346 -1.05 5.80 -5.80
CA CYS A 346 -0.06 4.91 -5.18
C CYS A 346 1.19 5.58 -4.56
N ASN A 347 1.23 6.91 -4.43
CA ASN A 347 2.21 7.66 -3.64
C ASN A 347 1.75 7.93 -2.18
N PHE A 348 0.49 7.61 -1.85
CA PHE A 348 -0.07 7.59 -0.49
C PHE A 348 0.07 6.21 0.22
N ASP A 349 0.53 5.20 -0.52
CA ASP A 349 0.95 3.89 0.00
C ASP A 349 2.48 3.90 0.16
N GLY A 350 2.94 3.74 1.41
CA GLY A 350 4.36 3.78 1.77
C GLY A 350 5.15 2.50 1.43
N TYR A 351 4.50 1.45 0.93
CA TYR A 351 5.15 0.27 0.37
C TYR A 351 5.44 0.48 -1.12
N THR A 352 4.46 0.97 -1.88
CA THR A 352 4.60 1.25 -3.33
C THR A 352 5.41 2.50 -3.65
N ASN A 353 5.47 3.47 -2.73
CA ASN A 353 6.36 4.63 -2.89
C ASN A 353 7.81 4.37 -2.41
N SER A 354 8.13 3.15 -1.96
CA SER A 354 9.49 2.81 -1.53
C SER A 354 10.46 2.77 -2.73
N ILE A 355 11.65 3.35 -2.59
CA ILE A 355 12.72 3.19 -3.59
C ILE A 355 13.14 1.71 -3.74
N TYR A 356 12.90 0.89 -2.71
CA TYR A 356 13.25 -0.53 -2.66
C TYR A 356 12.26 -1.43 -3.41
N SER A 357 11.05 -0.94 -3.76
CA SER A 357 10.02 -1.70 -4.47
C SER A 357 10.02 -1.42 -5.97
N ILE A 358 9.82 -2.48 -6.75
CA ILE A 358 9.37 -2.41 -8.14
C ILE A 358 7.84 -2.29 -8.10
N THR A 359 7.32 -1.09 -8.35
CA THR A 359 5.87 -0.81 -8.31
C THR A 359 5.25 -0.98 -9.69
N VAL A 360 4.25 -1.86 -9.78
CA VAL A 360 3.72 -2.41 -11.04
C VAL A 360 2.23 -2.15 -11.19
N GLY A 361 1.87 -1.30 -12.16
CA GLY A 361 0.48 -1.06 -12.55
C GLY A 361 -0.07 -2.13 -13.49
N ALA A 362 -1.36 -2.01 -13.83
CA ALA A 362 -2.06 -2.95 -14.69
C ALA A 362 -2.31 -2.39 -16.09
N ILE A 363 -2.22 -3.26 -17.09
CA ILE A 363 -2.67 -3.01 -18.47
C ILE A 363 -3.53 -4.18 -18.95
N ASP A 364 -4.62 -3.90 -19.67
CA ASP A 364 -5.52 -4.98 -20.13
C ASP A 364 -5.08 -5.64 -21.46
N ARG A 365 -5.80 -6.69 -21.84
CA ARG A 365 -5.59 -7.46 -23.09
C ARG A 365 -5.63 -6.60 -24.36
N GLU A 366 -6.33 -5.47 -24.35
CA GLU A 366 -6.40 -4.52 -25.48
C GLU A 366 -5.35 -3.39 -25.38
N GLY A 367 -4.53 -3.38 -24.33
CA GLY A 367 -3.54 -2.33 -24.07
C GLY A 367 -4.10 -1.09 -23.40
N LYS A 368 -5.30 -1.16 -22.82
CA LYS A 368 -5.97 -0.01 -22.19
C LYS A 368 -5.69 0.05 -20.69
N HIS A 369 -5.84 1.26 -20.14
CA HIS A 369 -5.71 1.52 -18.72
C HIS A 369 -6.96 0.98 -18.00
N PRO A 370 -6.83 -0.01 -17.09
CA PRO A 370 -7.96 -0.53 -16.36
C PRO A 370 -8.45 0.48 -15.31
N SER A 371 -9.76 0.61 -15.12
CA SER A 371 -10.36 1.64 -14.24
C SER A 371 -9.95 1.60 -12.77
N TYR A 372 -9.32 0.51 -12.33
CA TYR A 372 -8.82 0.32 -10.97
C TYR A 372 -7.34 0.68 -10.81
N SER A 373 -6.53 0.62 -11.88
CA SER A 373 -5.07 0.75 -11.79
C SER A 373 -4.70 2.16 -11.35
N GLU A 374 -4.00 2.27 -10.22
CA GLU A 374 -3.60 3.57 -9.68
C GLU A 374 -2.46 4.22 -10.44
N SER A 375 -2.48 5.54 -10.46
CA SER A 375 -1.49 6.39 -11.11
C SER A 375 -0.64 7.10 -10.05
N CYS A 376 0.68 6.99 -10.13
CA CYS A 376 1.59 7.75 -9.27
C CYS A 376 2.98 7.91 -9.91
N SER A 377 3.74 8.91 -9.45
CA SER A 377 5.11 9.17 -9.88
C SER A 377 6.11 8.07 -9.46
N ALA A 378 5.74 7.23 -8.49
CA ALA A 378 6.49 6.07 -8.03
C ALA A 378 6.34 4.80 -8.89
N GLN A 379 5.37 4.75 -9.82
CA GLN A 379 5.13 3.57 -10.65
C GLN A 379 6.24 3.38 -11.70
N LEU A 380 6.88 2.21 -11.71
CA LEU A 380 8.01 1.94 -12.62
C LEU A 380 7.55 1.45 -14.00
N VAL A 381 6.62 0.49 -14.03
CA VAL A 381 6.14 -0.20 -15.24
C VAL A 381 4.70 -0.68 -15.05
N VAL A 382 4.08 -1.16 -16.14
CA VAL A 382 2.83 -1.93 -16.09
C VAL A 382 3.00 -3.36 -16.59
N ALA A 383 2.19 -4.28 -16.07
CA ALA A 383 2.09 -5.65 -16.53
C ALA A 383 0.63 -6.08 -16.70
N TYR A 384 0.40 -7.21 -17.39
CA TYR A 384 -0.92 -7.57 -17.88
C TYR A 384 -1.88 -8.00 -16.76
N SER A 385 -3.15 -7.61 -16.85
CA SER A 385 -4.18 -8.00 -15.89
C SER A 385 -5.60 -7.93 -16.49
N SER A 386 -6.62 -8.11 -15.65
CA SER A 386 -8.03 -8.07 -16.01
C SER A 386 -8.45 -6.71 -16.58
N GLY A 387 -9.24 -6.75 -17.66
CA GLY A 387 -9.80 -5.56 -18.32
C GLY A 387 -10.32 -5.90 -19.72
N SER A 388 -11.08 -4.98 -20.31
CA SER A 388 -11.85 -5.20 -21.56
C SER A 388 -12.65 -6.53 -21.60
N GLY A 389 -13.00 -7.09 -20.44
CA GLY A 389 -13.79 -8.30 -20.26
C GLY A 389 -13.03 -9.64 -20.29
N ASP A 390 -11.70 -9.67 -20.24
CA ASP A 390 -10.94 -10.87 -19.86
C ASP A 390 -10.12 -10.62 -18.59
N TYR A 391 -9.53 -11.69 -18.07
CA TYR A 391 -8.93 -11.85 -16.75
C TYR A 391 -7.62 -12.64 -16.89
N ILE A 392 -6.86 -12.80 -15.81
CA ILE A 392 -5.74 -13.75 -15.78
C ILE A 392 -6.25 -15.16 -15.44
N HIS A 393 -5.66 -16.14 -16.12
CA HIS A 393 -5.97 -17.57 -16.05
C HIS A 393 -4.78 -18.27 -15.38
N THR A 394 -5.02 -18.84 -14.19
CA THR A 394 -3.98 -19.35 -13.28
C THR A 394 -4.54 -20.47 -12.39
N THR A 395 -3.78 -20.93 -11.39
CA THR A 395 -4.18 -21.88 -10.34
C THR A 395 -5.27 -21.33 -9.41
N ASP A 396 -5.97 -22.23 -8.73
CA ASP A 396 -6.79 -21.94 -7.54
C ASP A 396 -6.51 -22.99 -6.46
N VAL A 397 -7.02 -22.78 -5.24
CA VAL A 397 -6.84 -23.77 -4.15
C VAL A 397 -7.55 -25.09 -4.46
N GLY A 398 -6.79 -26.18 -4.40
CA GLY A 398 -7.19 -27.57 -4.62
C GLY A 398 -6.40 -28.24 -5.75
N ALA A 399 -5.92 -29.47 -5.51
CA ALA A 399 -5.09 -30.32 -6.37
C ALA A 399 -5.01 -30.00 -7.89
N ASN A 400 -6.13 -29.96 -8.60
CA ASN A 400 -6.24 -29.60 -10.03
C ASN A 400 -7.30 -28.50 -10.25
N LYS A 401 -7.25 -27.41 -9.46
CA LYS A 401 -8.16 -26.27 -9.58
C LYS A 401 -7.49 -25.13 -10.31
N CYS A 402 -8.21 -24.57 -11.28
CA CYS A 402 -7.79 -23.45 -12.10
C CYS A 402 -8.83 -22.33 -11.99
N PHE A 403 -8.39 -21.08 -12.07
CA PHE A 403 -9.24 -19.90 -11.99
C PHE A 403 -9.03 -18.99 -13.21
N SER A 404 -10.14 -18.65 -13.87
CA SER A 404 -10.19 -17.86 -15.12
C SER A 404 -10.75 -16.44 -14.87
N GLY A 405 -10.45 -15.88 -13.70
CA GLY A 405 -11.07 -14.66 -13.18
C GLY A 405 -10.14 -13.81 -12.30
N HIS A 406 -8.83 -14.04 -12.37
CA HIS A 406 -7.87 -13.27 -11.57
C HIS A 406 -7.59 -11.90 -12.22
N GLY A 407 -7.09 -10.94 -11.44
CA GLY A 407 -7.08 -9.55 -11.87
C GLY A 407 -6.74 -8.57 -10.76
N GLY A 408 -6.94 -7.28 -11.02
CA GLY A 408 -6.36 -6.20 -10.21
C GLY A 408 -4.88 -6.01 -10.52
N THR A 409 -4.25 -4.96 -9.98
CA THR A 409 -2.77 -4.83 -10.04
C THR A 409 -2.06 -6.01 -9.37
N SER A 410 -2.75 -6.70 -8.47
CA SER A 410 -2.40 -7.97 -7.82
C SER A 410 -2.00 -9.12 -8.74
N ALA A 411 -2.44 -9.12 -9.99
CA ALA A 411 -2.06 -10.10 -11.02
C ALA A 411 -0.92 -9.57 -11.91
N ALA A 412 -0.82 -8.25 -12.08
CA ALA A 412 0.27 -7.60 -12.79
C ALA A 412 1.61 -7.74 -12.04
N GLY A 413 1.61 -7.57 -10.72
CA GLY A 413 2.79 -7.75 -9.85
C GLY A 413 3.46 -9.13 -9.99
N PRO A 414 2.75 -10.25 -9.78
CA PRO A 414 3.25 -11.62 -9.97
C PRO A 414 3.81 -11.88 -11.37
N LEU A 415 3.16 -11.37 -12.42
CA LEU A 415 3.68 -11.52 -13.78
C LEU A 415 5.00 -10.77 -13.98
N ALA A 416 5.16 -9.56 -13.42
CA ALA A 416 6.44 -8.85 -13.41
C ALA A 416 7.49 -9.56 -12.54
N ALA A 417 7.11 -10.15 -11.39
CA ALA A 417 8.00 -10.97 -10.56
C ALA A 417 8.49 -12.23 -11.31
N GLY A 418 7.63 -12.87 -12.11
CA GLY A 418 7.99 -13.93 -13.05
C GLY A 418 8.99 -13.46 -14.11
N SER A 419 8.77 -12.27 -14.69
CA SER A 419 9.71 -11.65 -15.64
C SER A 419 11.08 -11.38 -15.02
N VAL A 420 11.13 -10.91 -13.76
CA VAL A 420 12.38 -10.80 -12.98
C VAL A 420 13.03 -12.16 -12.75
N ALA A 421 12.26 -13.20 -12.44
CA ALA A 421 12.80 -14.55 -12.24
C ALA A 421 13.45 -15.11 -13.52
N LEU A 422 12.89 -14.83 -14.71
CA LEU A 422 13.57 -15.16 -15.97
C LEU A 422 14.92 -14.43 -16.11
N ALA A 423 14.98 -13.13 -15.81
CA ALA A 423 16.23 -12.36 -15.86
C ALA A 423 17.28 -12.85 -14.86
N LEU A 424 16.90 -13.12 -13.62
CA LEU A 424 17.79 -13.67 -12.59
C LEU A 424 18.27 -15.10 -12.93
N SER A 425 17.44 -15.92 -13.59
CA SER A 425 17.87 -17.26 -14.03
C SER A 425 18.87 -17.22 -15.20
N ALA A 426 18.79 -16.18 -16.04
CA ALA A 426 19.78 -15.93 -17.09
C ALA A 426 21.06 -15.27 -16.56
N ARG A 427 20.97 -14.49 -15.47
CA ARG A 427 22.12 -13.83 -14.85
C ARG A 427 21.93 -13.58 -13.34
N PRO A 428 22.40 -14.51 -12.48
CA PRO A 428 22.25 -14.40 -11.03
C PRO A 428 22.98 -13.22 -10.38
N GLU A 429 23.93 -12.57 -11.07
CA GLU A 429 24.77 -11.49 -10.54
C GLU A 429 24.05 -10.14 -10.37
N LEU A 430 22.93 -9.94 -11.08
CA LEU A 430 22.16 -8.68 -11.06
C LEU A 430 21.75 -8.29 -9.63
N THR A 431 21.92 -7.02 -9.29
CA THR A 431 21.40 -6.41 -8.06
C THR A 431 19.93 -6.01 -8.18
N TRP A 432 19.29 -5.67 -7.06
CA TRP A 432 17.94 -5.11 -7.04
C TRP A 432 17.81 -3.83 -7.90
N ARG A 433 18.86 -2.99 -7.94
CA ARG A 433 18.92 -1.77 -8.79
C ARG A 433 19.15 -2.09 -10.26
N ASP A 434 19.98 -3.08 -10.60
CA ASP A 434 20.16 -3.50 -12.00
C ASP A 434 18.84 -3.94 -12.63
N LEU A 435 17.96 -4.61 -11.86
CA LEU A 435 16.64 -5.03 -12.32
C LEU A 435 15.69 -3.85 -12.54
N GLN A 436 15.71 -2.84 -11.67
CA GLN A 436 14.96 -1.60 -11.91
C GLN A 436 15.45 -0.88 -13.17
N TYR A 437 16.78 -0.73 -13.34
CA TYR A 437 17.37 -0.22 -14.58
C TYR A 437 16.94 -1.02 -15.82
N LEU A 438 17.04 -2.35 -15.78
CA LEU A 438 16.67 -3.22 -16.91
C LEU A 438 15.19 -3.05 -17.30
N MET A 439 14.29 -2.83 -16.34
CA MET A 439 12.89 -2.46 -16.64
C MET A 439 12.80 -1.06 -17.29
N VAL A 440 13.45 -0.04 -16.73
CA VAL A 440 13.45 1.34 -17.26
C VAL A 440 14.01 1.44 -18.68
N GLU A 441 15.04 0.65 -19.02
CA GLU A 441 15.69 0.66 -20.34
C GLU A 441 14.99 -0.24 -21.37
N THR A 442 14.02 -1.08 -20.99
CA THR A 442 13.35 -2.03 -21.91
C THR A 442 11.82 -2.00 -21.89
N ALA A 443 11.21 -1.19 -21.01
CA ALA A 443 9.78 -0.95 -21.03
C ALA A 443 9.32 -0.33 -22.35
N ILE A 444 8.17 -0.77 -22.86
CA ILE A 444 7.61 -0.30 -24.12
C ILE A 444 6.45 0.65 -23.81
N PRO A 445 6.49 1.93 -24.24
CA PRO A 445 5.36 2.84 -24.11
C PRO A 445 4.08 2.30 -24.77
N VAL A 446 2.94 2.66 -24.18
CA VAL A 446 1.59 2.18 -24.54
C VAL A 446 0.63 3.35 -24.56
N SER A 447 -0.42 3.26 -25.39
CA SER A 447 -1.46 4.31 -25.48
C SER A 447 -0.95 5.73 -25.74
N GLU A 448 0.23 5.91 -26.35
CA GLU A 448 1.02 7.15 -26.45
C GLU A 448 0.32 8.43 -26.96
N ASN A 449 -0.93 8.33 -27.42
CA ASN A 449 -1.79 9.44 -27.84
C ASN A 449 -2.76 9.93 -26.74
N ASP A 450 -2.71 9.36 -25.53
CA ASP A 450 -3.57 9.74 -24.39
C ASP A 450 -3.22 11.10 -23.76
N GLY A 451 -1.99 11.60 -23.97
CA GLY A 451 -1.49 12.86 -23.42
C GLY A 451 -0.87 12.75 -22.02
N SER A 452 -0.82 11.57 -21.42
CA SER A 452 -0.21 11.30 -20.10
C SER A 452 1.33 11.28 -20.13
N TRP A 453 1.92 11.16 -21.32
CA TRP A 453 3.34 10.90 -21.53
C TRP A 453 4.20 12.16 -21.63
N GLN A 454 5.19 12.26 -20.74
CA GLN A 454 6.31 13.20 -20.83
C GLN A 454 7.50 12.56 -21.54
N VAL A 455 8.26 13.35 -22.31
CA VAL A 455 9.52 12.92 -22.93
C VAL A 455 10.68 13.40 -22.07
N LEU A 456 11.50 12.46 -21.59
CA LEU A 456 12.61 12.75 -20.69
C LEU A 456 13.86 13.22 -21.45
N PRO A 457 14.84 13.88 -20.79
CA PRO A 457 16.10 14.29 -21.42
C PRO A 457 16.94 13.15 -22.02
N SER A 458 16.70 11.90 -21.57
CA SER A 458 17.31 10.68 -22.13
C SER A 458 16.66 10.20 -23.44
N GLY A 459 15.55 10.80 -23.87
CA GLY A 459 14.72 10.33 -24.99
C GLY A 459 13.73 9.22 -24.62
N ARG A 460 13.78 8.68 -23.39
CA ARG A 460 12.72 7.82 -22.84
C ARG A 460 11.41 8.60 -22.66
N LYS A 461 10.30 7.88 -22.47
CA LYS A 461 9.02 8.45 -22.05
C LYS A 461 8.63 7.97 -20.66
N PHE A 462 7.91 8.80 -19.91
CA PHE A 462 7.32 8.46 -18.62
C PHE A 462 5.87 8.96 -18.54
N SER A 463 4.99 8.19 -17.91
CA SER A 463 3.62 8.57 -17.57
C SER A 463 3.27 8.09 -16.17
N HIS A 464 2.44 8.84 -15.46
CA HIS A 464 1.98 8.45 -14.11
C HIS A 464 0.99 7.28 -14.17
N ASP A 465 0.30 7.08 -15.30
CA ASP A 465 -0.62 5.95 -15.53
C ASP A 465 0.12 4.68 -15.96
N TRP A 466 1.32 4.81 -16.56
CA TRP A 466 2.01 3.72 -17.25
C TRP A 466 3.45 3.42 -16.77
N GLY A 467 4.01 4.26 -15.90
CA GLY A 467 5.45 4.26 -15.60
C GLY A 467 6.27 4.57 -16.86
N PHE A 468 7.32 3.79 -17.10
CA PHE A 468 8.06 3.79 -18.37
C PHE A 468 7.38 2.99 -19.49
N GLY A 469 6.30 2.26 -19.18
CA GLY A 469 5.53 1.45 -20.12
C GLY A 469 5.37 0.00 -19.67
N LYS A 470 4.95 -0.86 -20.59
CA LYS A 470 4.75 -2.29 -20.31
C LYS A 470 6.06 -3.06 -20.26
N VAL A 471 6.11 -4.13 -19.46
CA VAL A 471 7.23 -5.10 -19.43
C VAL A 471 7.30 -5.88 -20.76
N ASP A 472 8.45 -5.82 -21.45
CA ASP A 472 8.85 -6.79 -22.49
C ASP A 472 9.90 -7.74 -21.91
N THR A 473 9.47 -8.96 -21.57
CA THR A 473 10.34 -9.90 -20.85
C THR A 473 11.50 -10.38 -21.72
N TYR A 474 11.30 -10.60 -23.02
CA TYR A 474 12.39 -11.03 -23.90
C TYR A 474 13.45 -9.93 -23.99
N THR A 475 13.06 -8.69 -24.29
CA THR A 475 14.01 -7.58 -24.44
C THR A 475 14.77 -7.31 -23.13
N MET A 476 14.09 -7.33 -21.98
CA MET A 476 14.70 -7.23 -20.66
C MET A 476 15.76 -8.32 -20.42
N VAL A 477 15.45 -9.58 -20.72
CA VAL A 477 16.35 -10.72 -20.48
C VAL A 477 17.49 -10.80 -21.51
N GLN A 478 17.29 -10.37 -22.76
CA GLN A 478 18.41 -10.26 -23.71
C GLN A 478 19.40 -9.16 -23.29
N LEU A 479 18.91 -7.99 -22.83
CA LEU A 479 19.78 -6.93 -22.33
C LEU A 479 20.52 -7.37 -21.06
N ALA A 480 19.84 -8.06 -20.14
CA ALA A 480 20.40 -8.57 -18.89
C ALA A 480 21.70 -9.39 -19.08
N LYS A 481 21.76 -10.23 -20.14
CA LYS A 481 22.91 -11.08 -20.49
C LYS A 481 24.19 -10.29 -20.77
N THR A 482 24.08 -9.05 -21.24
CA THR A 482 25.21 -8.18 -21.63
C THR A 482 25.27 -6.87 -20.83
N TRP A 483 24.48 -6.75 -19.77
CA TRP A 483 24.38 -5.54 -18.96
C TRP A 483 25.65 -5.29 -18.11
N ASP A 484 26.12 -4.06 -17.97
CA ASP A 484 27.20 -3.73 -17.03
C ASP A 484 26.58 -3.39 -15.67
N LEU A 485 26.99 -4.11 -14.61
CA LEU A 485 26.42 -3.96 -13.27
C LEU A 485 26.65 -2.53 -12.76
N VAL A 486 25.59 -1.88 -12.28
CA VAL A 486 25.68 -0.51 -11.76
C VAL A 486 26.48 -0.47 -10.46
N LYS A 487 27.20 0.63 -10.22
CA LYS A 487 27.94 0.80 -8.96
C LYS A 487 26.98 0.85 -7.76
N PRO A 488 27.47 0.66 -6.52
CA PRO A 488 26.69 0.88 -5.30
C PRO A 488 25.94 2.22 -5.27
N GLN A 489 24.83 2.25 -4.53
CA GLN A 489 23.97 3.42 -4.46
C GLN A 489 24.60 4.53 -3.62
N ALA A 490 24.68 5.73 -4.18
CA ALA A 490 24.97 6.98 -3.50
C ALA A 490 23.69 7.80 -3.32
N TRP A 491 23.70 8.75 -2.39
CA TRP A 491 22.55 9.56 -2.05
C TRP A 491 22.97 10.96 -1.60
N PHE A 492 22.14 11.95 -1.91
CA PHE A 492 22.27 13.34 -1.45
C PHE A 492 20.97 13.76 -0.74
N HIS A 493 21.09 14.51 0.34
CA HIS A 493 19.98 15.12 1.05
C HIS A 493 20.19 16.64 1.10
N SER A 494 19.15 17.42 0.79
CA SER A 494 19.15 18.85 1.14
C SER A 494 19.04 19.02 2.66
N PRO A 495 19.37 20.21 3.19
CA PRO A 495 18.82 20.68 4.46
C PRO A 495 17.28 20.65 4.44
N TRP A 496 16.65 20.77 5.61
CA TRP A 496 15.22 21.06 5.68
C TRP A 496 14.95 22.51 5.30
N LEU A 497 14.01 22.72 4.37
CA LEU A 497 13.71 24.01 3.77
C LEU A 497 12.41 24.56 4.36
N ARG A 498 12.53 25.53 5.27
CA ARG A 498 11.38 26.12 5.97
C ARG A 498 10.60 27.06 5.08
N VAL A 499 9.28 26.86 5.05
CA VAL A 499 8.34 27.65 4.27
C VAL A 499 7.46 28.49 5.20
N HIS A 500 6.72 27.84 6.11
CA HIS A 500 5.75 28.47 7.01
C HIS A 500 4.87 29.55 6.32
N GLN A 501 4.22 29.18 5.22
CA GLN A 501 3.29 30.05 4.48
C GLN A 501 1.97 29.33 4.18
N ASP A 502 0.88 30.09 4.18
CA ASP A 502 -0.45 29.56 3.87
C ASP A 502 -0.57 29.16 2.40
N ILE A 503 -1.31 28.08 2.16
CA ILE A 503 -1.42 27.45 0.84
C ILE A 503 -2.51 28.18 0.03
N PRO A 504 -2.21 28.67 -1.19
CA PRO A 504 -3.22 29.26 -2.05
C PRO A 504 -4.20 28.20 -2.59
N GLN A 505 -5.48 28.58 -2.65
CA GLN A 505 -6.56 27.81 -3.27
C GLN A 505 -6.66 28.00 -4.79
N GLY A 506 -7.09 26.93 -5.48
CA GLY A 506 -7.60 26.92 -6.85
C GLY A 506 -6.52 26.98 -7.93
N ASP A 507 -6.46 28.09 -8.68
CA ASP A 507 -5.58 28.26 -9.84
C ASP A 507 -4.13 28.63 -9.49
N ARG A 508 -3.86 28.84 -8.20
CA ARG A 508 -2.58 29.27 -7.67
C ARG A 508 -2.05 28.27 -6.65
N GLY A 509 -0.75 28.29 -6.45
CA GLY A 509 -0.10 27.55 -5.37
C GLY A 509 1.25 28.15 -4.99
N LEU A 510 1.85 27.50 -3.99
CA LEU A 510 3.01 27.95 -3.26
C LEU A 510 4.26 27.25 -3.80
N LEU A 511 5.08 28.04 -4.51
CA LEU A 511 6.31 27.61 -5.17
C LEU A 511 7.51 27.83 -4.26
N SER A 512 8.19 26.76 -3.87
CA SER A 512 9.47 26.79 -3.16
C SER A 512 10.57 26.17 -4.03
N ARG A 513 11.83 26.61 -3.88
CA ARG A 513 12.96 26.18 -4.71
C ARG A 513 14.15 25.67 -3.89
N TYR A 514 14.95 24.81 -4.49
CA TYR A 514 16.27 24.43 -4.02
C TYR A 514 17.25 24.26 -5.19
N THR A 515 18.48 24.77 -5.07
CA THR A 515 19.48 24.68 -6.14
C THR A 515 20.57 23.69 -5.77
N VAL A 516 20.57 22.55 -6.47
CA VAL A 516 21.57 21.48 -6.29
C VAL A 516 22.82 21.82 -7.11
N THR A 517 23.97 21.89 -6.45
CA THR A 517 25.26 22.24 -7.08
C THR A 517 26.09 20.99 -7.46
N ALA A 518 27.00 21.17 -8.42
CA ALA A 518 27.91 20.10 -8.86
C ALA A 518 28.86 19.62 -7.75
N ASP A 519 29.33 20.51 -6.87
CA ASP A 519 30.23 20.12 -5.78
C ASP A 519 29.49 19.39 -4.65
N GLN A 520 28.24 19.73 -4.35
CA GLN A 520 27.41 18.96 -3.40
C GLN A 520 27.20 17.50 -3.84
N LEU A 521 26.84 17.26 -5.11
CA LEU A 521 26.65 15.89 -5.62
C LEU A 521 27.97 15.11 -5.63
N LYS A 522 29.08 15.79 -5.93
CA LYS A 522 30.43 15.21 -5.93
C LYS A 522 30.93 14.87 -4.52
N GLU A 523 30.60 15.67 -3.52
CA GLU A 523 30.85 15.37 -2.10
C GLU A 523 29.97 14.19 -1.63
N ALA A 524 28.70 14.18 -2.02
CA ALA A 524 27.76 13.07 -1.80
C ALA A 524 28.01 11.83 -2.69
N ASN A 525 29.07 11.83 -3.51
CA ASN A 525 29.46 10.74 -4.41
C ASN A 525 28.39 10.35 -5.45
N VAL A 526 27.40 11.18 -5.78
CA VAL A 526 26.32 10.88 -6.74
C VAL A 526 26.74 11.20 -8.19
N ALA A 527 26.56 10.25 -9.12
CA ALA A 527 26.95 10.36 -10.53
C ALA A 527 25.76 10.41 -11.51
N LYS A 528 24.72 9.60 -11.28
CA LYS A 528 23.50 9.54 -12.11
C LYS A 528 22.29 9.41 -11.18
N LEU A 529 21.20 10.09 -11.51
CA LEU A 529 19.95 10.01 -10.74
C LEU A 529 19.18 8.71 -11.06
N GLU A 530 18.58 8.10 -10.04
CA GLU A 530 17.69 6.94 -10.12
C GLU A 530 16.30 7.36 -9.61
N HIS A 531 16.15 7.48 -8.29
CA HIS A 531 14.94 7.92 -7.61
C HIS A 531 15.11 9.33 -7.06
N VAL A 532 14.00 10.06 -6.96
CA VAL A 532 13.88 11.26 -6.13
C VAL A 532 12.84 10.99 -5.06
N THR A 533 13.12 11.33 -3.81
CA THR A 533 12.09 11.38 -2.76
C THR A 533 12.02 12.75 -2.13
N VAL A 534 10.81 13.17 -1.75
CA VAL A 534 10.59 14.45 -1.08
C VAL A 534 9.82 14.21 0.20
N THR A 535 10.47 14.49 1.33
CA THR A 535 9.87 14.47 2.66
C THR A 535 9.30 15.86 2.95
N MET A 536 8.08 15.97 3.49
CA MET A 536 7.45 17.27 3.74
C MET A 536 6.44 17.27 4.88
N ASN A 537 6.35 18.42 5.54
CA ASN A 537 5.34 18.72 6.55
C ASN A 537 4.35 19.78 6.04
N VAL A 538 3.06 19.44 6.11
CA VAL A 538 1.95 20.28 5.66
C VAL A 538 0.81 20.12 6.65
N ASN A 539 0.27 21.22 7.18
CA ASN A 539 -1.00 21.19 7.91
C ASN A 539 -2.14 21.54 6.96
N HIS A 540 -3.27 20.82 7.02
CA HIS A 540 -4.51 21.17 6.30
C HIS A 540 -5.73 20.69 7.08
N THR A 541 -6.87 21.37 6.94
CA THR A 541 -8.14 20.95 7.56
C THR A 541 -8.92 19.91 6.73
N ARG A 542 -8.47 19.59 5.52
CA ARG A 542 -8.93 18.48 4.66
C ARG A 542 -7.78 18.01 3.77
N ARG A 543 -7.22 16.81 4.02
CA ARG A 543 -6.00 16.33 3.33
C ARG A 543 -6.17 16.17 1.82
N GLY A 544 -7.36 15.75 1.39
CA GLY A 544 -7.70 15.47 0.00
C GLY A 544 -7.60 16.66 -0.95
N ASP A 545 -7.54 17.88 -0.42
CA ASP A 545 -7.51 19.09 -1.23
C ASP A 545 -6.08 19.43 -1.67
N ILE A 546 -5.09 18.98 -0.89
CA ILE A 546 -3.67 19.22 -1.17
C ILE A 546 -3.26 18.44 -2.42
N SER A 547 -2.61 19.11 -3.36
CA SER A 547 -1.81 18.45 -4.39
C SER A 547 -0.42 19.09 -4.53
N VAL A 548 0.55 18.26 -4.91
CA VAL A 548 1.98 18.61 -4.90
C VAL A 548 2.66 18.20 -6.20
N GLU A 549 3.33 19.18 -6.82
CA GLU A 549 4.12 19.00 -8.04
C GLU A 549 5.61 19.21 -7.73
N LEU A 550 6.47 18.34 -8.24
CA LEU A 550 7.93 18.52 -8.24
C LEU A 550 8.40 18.69 -9.68
N HIS A 551 9.10 19.79 -9.96
CA HIS A 551 9.62 20.15 -11.28
C HIS A 551 11.15 20.03 -11.26
N SER A 552 11.72 19.28 -12.22
CA SER A 552 13.16 19.05 -12.34
C SER A 552 13.91 20.22 -13.00
N PRO A 553 15.26 20.29 -12.89
CA PRO A 553 16.08 21.24 -13.63
C PRO A 553 15.93 21.19 -15.16
N ALA A 554 15.40 20.09 -15.72
CA ALA A 554 15.11 19.96 -17.15
C ALA A 554 13.62 20.21 -17.51
N GLY A 555 12.78 20.54 -16.52
CA GLY A 555 11.35 20.80 -16.70
C GLY A 555 10.45 19.56 -16.73
N ILE A 556 10.91 18.42 -16.22
CA ILE A 556 10.07 17.22 -16.04
C ILE A 556 9.24 17.38 -14.76
N VAL A 557 7.95 17.07 -14.83
CA VAL A 557 6.99 17.26 -13.73
C VAL A 557 6.58 15.91 -13.14
N SER A 558 6.81 15.75 -11.84
CA SER A 558 6.26 14.66 -11.03
C SER A 558 5.06 15.17 -10.23
N TYR A 559 3.88 14.62 -10.48
CA TYR A 559 2.73 14.76 -9.60
C TYR A 559 2.97 13.83 -8.40
N LEU A 560 3.49 14.39 -7.31
CA LEU A 560 3.81 13.66 -6.08
C LEU A 560 2.52 13.27 -5.36
N SER A 561 1.62 14.23 -5.19
CA SER A 561 0.24 13.99 -4.78
C SER A 561 -0.75 14.70 -5.72
N VAL A 562 -1.97 14.17 -5.77
CA VAL A 562 -3.11 14.72 -6.50
C VAL A 562 -4.28 14.83 -5.53
N ALA A 563 -5.25 15.70 -5.84
CA ALA A 563 -6.44 15.83 -5.01
C ALA A 563 -7.21 14.50 -4.94
N ARG A 564 -7.65 14.12 -3.74
CA ARG A 564 -8.41 12.90 -3.45
C ARG A 564 -9.73 13.26 -2.79
N GLU A 565 -10.81 13.27 -3.57
CA GLU A 565 -12.17 13.70 -3.16
C GLU A 565 -12.68 13.08 -1.85
N ARG A 566 -12.23 11.87 -1.52
CA ARG A 566 -12.67 11.10 -0.34
C ARG A 566 -11.84 11.32 0.92
N ASP A 567 -10.65 11.92 0.79
CA ASP A 567 -9.69 12.08 1.89
C ASP A 567 -10.05 13.27 2.80
N ASN A 568 -11.16 13.12 3.52
CA ASN A 568 -11.74 14.15 4.39
C ASN A 568 -11.03 14.28 5.75
N MET A 569 -9.78 13.83 5.85
CA MET A 569 -9.01 13.84 7.09
C MET A 569 -8.54 15.26 7.45
N ALA A 570 -8.78 15.69 8.69
CA ALA A 570 -8.39 17.01 9.21
C ALA A 570 -6.92 17.06 9.70
N VAL A 571 -6.01 16.57 8.86
CA VAL A 571 -4.55 16.59 8.99
C VAL A 571 -3.97 16.70 7.58
N GLY A 572 -2.76 17.26 7.41
CA GLY A 572 -2.09 17.24 6.12
C GLY A 572 -1.10 16.09 6.00
N TYR A 573 0.17 16.42 5.79
CA TYR A 573 1.28 15.49 5.68
C TYR A 573 2.20 15.67 6.90
N GLU A 574 2.46 14.59 7.64
CA GLU A 574 3.36 14.54 8.80
C GLU A 574 4.55 13.63 8.47
N ASP A 575 5.72 14.23 8.27
CA ASP A 575 6.97 13.60 7.78
C ASP A 575 6.78 12.64 6.59
N TRP A 576 5.75 12.88 5.77
CA TRP A 576 5.43 12.01 4.64
C TRP A 576 6.46 12.16 3.54
N THR A 577 6.93 11.03 3.01
CA THR A 577 7.92 10.98 1.94
C THR A 577 7.26 10.46 0.67
N PHE A 578 7.04 11.35 -0.30
CA PHE A 578 6.64 10.97 -1.66
C PHE A 578 7.86 10.55 -2.49
N MET A 579 7.65 9.74 -3.53
CA MET A 579 8.70 9.25 -4.42
C MET A 579 8.38 9.48 -5.90
N SER A 580 9.42 9.66 -6.71
CA SER A 580 9.34 9.69 -8.16
C SER A 580 10.50 8.94 -8.84
N VAL A 581 10.16 8.14 -9.86
CA VAL A 581 11.10 7.57 -10.84
C VAL A 581 11.08 8.30 -12.18
N ALA A 582 10.26 9.35 -12.36
CA ALA A 582 10.19 10.14 -13.59
C ALA A 582 11.55 10.76 -13.98
N HIS A 583 12.39 11.02 -12.98
CA HIS A 583 13.68 11.70 -13.11
C HIS A 583 14.88 10.75 -13.37
N TRP A 584 14.62 9.48 -13.66
CA TRP A 584 15.66 8.45 -13.83
C TRP A 584 16.62 8.81 -14.97
N GLY A 585 17.90 9.01 -14.64
CA GLY A 585 18.96 9.40 -15.57
C GLY A 585 19.04 10.89 -15.89
N GLU A 586 18.24 11.76 -15.25
CA GLU A 586 18.38 13.22 -15.40
C GLU A 586 19.66 13.76 -14.75
N SER A 587 20.06 14.97 -15.17
CA SER A 587 21.05 15.77 -14.43
C SER A 587 20.39 16.37 -13.19
N ALA A 588 20.78 15.87 -12.01
CA ALA A 588 20.33 16.42 -10.74
C ALA A 588 20.80 17.86 -10.45
N ILE A 589 21.80 18.37 -11.18
CA ILE A 589 22.35 19.72 -11.00
C ILE A 589 21.38 20.77 -11.57
N GLY A 590 21.02 21.76 -10.75
CA GLY A 590 20.18 22.91 -11.14
C GLY A 590 19.12 23.26 -10.11
N GLU A 591 18.15 24.09 -10.51
CA GLU A 591 16.99 24.46 -9.69
C GLU A 591 15.94 23.34 -9.72
N TRP A 592 15.65 22.77 -8.57
CA TRP A 592 14.46 21.96 -8.31
C TRP A 592 13.38 22.85 -7.69
N SER A 593 12.14 22.67 -8.09
CA SER A 593 11.01 23.42 -7.54
C SER A 593 9.87 22.50 -7.11
N ILE A 594 9.38 22.72 -5.90
CA ILE A 594 8.15 22.12 -5.39
C ILE A 594 7.03 23.16 -5.45
N ILE A 595 5.84 22.72 -5.82
CA ILE A 595 4.63 23.54 -5.84
C ILE A 595 3.54 22.82 -5.05
N VAL A 596 3.08 23.44 -3.97
CA VAL A 596 1.98 22.94 -3.13
C VAL A 596 0.74 23.81 -3.36
N LYS A 597 -0.41 23.21 -3.67
CA LYS A 597 -1.68 23.93 -3.86
C LYS A 597 -2.81 23.26 -3.08
N ASP A 598 -3.75 24.07 -2.62
CA ASP A 598 -5.09 23.64 -2.25
C ASP A 598 -5.90 23.65 -3.56
N SER A 599 -6.42 22.49 -3.96
CA SER A 599 -6.95 22.25 -5.30
C SER A 599 -8.41 22.68 -5.44
N ASP A 600 -9.13 22.72 -4.32
CA ASP A 600 -10.52 23.12 -4.24
C ASP A 600 -10.64 24.58 -3.76
N VAL A 601 -11.82 25.19 -3.91
CA VAL A 601 -12.12 26.53 -3.36
C VAL A 601 -13.29 26.38 -2.40
N ASN A 602 -12.96 26.12 -1.14
CA ASN A 602 -13.89 25.73 -0.08
C ASN A 602 -13.52 26.42 1.26
N GLU A 603 -14.15 26.00 2.36
CA GLU A 603 -13.86 26.48 3.72
C GLU A 603 -12.59 25.90 4.38
N HIS A 604 -11.96 24.91 3.75
CA HIS A 604 -10.72 24.30 4.22
C HIS A 604 -9.51 25.18 3.86
N SER A 605 -8.41 24.95 4.56
CA SER A 605 -7.16 25.69 4.39
C SER A 605 -6.03 25.03 5.15
N GLY A 606 -4.81 25.50 4.91
CA GLY A 606 -3.63 25.05 5.62
C GLY A 606 -2.36 25.79 5.26
N THR A 607 -1.26 25.28 5.81
CA THR A 607 0.05 25.94 5.82
C THR A 607 1.13 24.93 5.45
N PHE A 608 1.96 25.26 4.45
CA PHE A 608 3.14 24.49 4.11
C PHE A 608 4.25 24.82 5.13
N ILE A 609 4.72 23.82 5.88
CA ILE A 609 5.63 24.00 7.01
C ILE A 609 7.08 23.96 6.51
N ASP A 610 7.53 22.80 6.04
CA ASP A 610 8.86 22.57 5.51
C ASP A 610 8.91 21.35 4.56
N TRP A 611 10.01 21.21 3.83
CA TRP A 611 10.28 20.07 2.96
C TRP A 611 11.78 19.80 2.81
N ARG A 612 12.12 18.62 2.29
CA ARG A 612 13.50 18.17 2.07
C ARG A 612 13.59 17.33 0.80
N LEU A 613 14.53 17.68 -0.06
CA LEU A 613 14.83 16.96 -1.30
C LEU A 613 15.88 15.87 -1.05
N ASN A 614 15.55 14.64 -1.44
CA ASN A 614 16.46 13.50 -1.36
C ASN A 614 16.67 12.92 -2.76
N LEU A 615 17.92 12.74 -3.16
CA LEU A 615 18.32 12.26 -4.49
C LEU A 615 19.09 10.96 -4.34
N TRP A 616 18.66 9.91 -5.04
CA TRP A 616 19.20 8.56 -4.95
C TRP A 616 19.80 8.16 -6.31
N GLY A 617 20.94 7.48 -6.35
CA GLY A 617 21.64 7.31 -7.62
C GLY A 617 22.86 6.41 -7.64
N GLU A 618 23.47 6.28 -8.82
CA GLU A 618 24.72 5.55 -9.01
C GLU A 618 25.90 6.34 -8.43
N ALA A 619 26.81 5.68 -7.69
CA ALA A 619 28.02 6.32 -7.17
C ALA A 619 29.02 6.79 -8.26
N VAL A 620 29.78 7.86 -8.01
CA VAL A 620 30.95 8.24 -8.83
C VAL A 620 32.05 7.20 -8.62
N ASP A 621 32.41 6.96 -7.36
CA ASP A 621 33.35 5.92 -6.93
C ASP A 621 32.67 4.90 -6.01
N GLY A 622 32.36 3.73 -6.57
CA GLY A 622 31.71 2.65 -5.84
C GLY A 622 32.58 2.03 -4.73
N ALA A 623 33.91 2.19 -4.76
CA ALA A 623 34.80 1.63 -3.74
C ALA A 623 34.86 2.49 -2.46
N LYS A 624 34.35 3.73 -2.52
CA LYS A 624 34.19 4.62 -1.35
C LYS A 624 32.79 4.58 -0.75
N GLN A 625 31.82 4.02 -1.47
CA GLN A 625 30.42 4.07 -1.07
C GLN A 625 30.14 3.07 0.05
N GLN A 626 29.60 3.58 1.16
CA GLN A 626 29.18 2.76 2.29
C GLN A 626 27.74 2.27 2.09
N LEU A 627 27.32 1.25 2.85
CA LEU A 627 25.90 0.88 2.92
C LEU A 627 25.10 2.04 3.52
N HIS A 628 23.87 2.23 3.04
CA HIS A 628 22.96 3.20 3.65
C HIS A 628 22.68 2.82 5.12
N PRO A 629 22.64 3.77 6.06
CA PRO A 629 22.23 3.50 7.43
C PRO A 629 20.88 2.75 7.50
N LEU A 630 20.71 1.89 8.50
CA LEU A 630 19.38 1.36 8.81
C LEU A 630 18.52 2.50 9.40
N PRO A 631 17.30 2.76 8.88
CA PRO A 631 16.50 3.90 9.29
C PRO A 631 16.33 4.07 10.81
N ASP A 632 16.43 5.28 11.36
CA ASP A 632 16.29 5.58 12.80
C ASP A 632 15.28 6.70 13.10
N GLU A 633 14.95 6.91 14.39
CA GLU A 633 13.97 7.92 14.85
C GLU A 633 14.47 9.37 14.73
N HIS A 634 15.59 9.56 14.03
CA HIS A 634 16.35 10.80 13.86
C HIS A 634 16.84 10.96 12.41
N ASP A 635 16.34 10.17 11.44
CA ASP A 635 16.60 10.38 10.00
C ASP A 635 16.14 11.77 9.52
N ASP A 636 15.42 12.50 10.36
CA ASP A 636 14.85 13.85 10.15
C ASP A 636 15.43 14.94 11.08
N ASP A 637 16.28 14.60 12.08
CA ASP A 637 16.94 15.55 13.01
C ASP A 637 18.12 16.31 12.30
N HIS A 638 17.82 17.09 11.26
CA HIS A 638 18.80 17.78 10.40
C HIS A 638 18.86 19.31 10.57
N PRO A 639 19.92 20.00 10.08
CA PRO A 639 19.92 21.45 9.96
C PRO A 639 18.79 21.95 9.03
N TYR A 640 18.27 23.13 9.37
CA TYR A 640 17.25 23.85 8.61
C TYR A 640 17.84 25.09 7.94
N GLU A 641 17.36 25.40 6.75
CA GLU A 641 17.58 26.65 6.01
C GLU A 641 16.21 27.27 5.64
N ASP A 642 16.14 28.59 5.53
CA ASP A 642 14.89 29.28 5.15
C ASP A 642 14.71 29.24 3.62
N ALA A 643 13.54 28.81 3.16
CA ALA A 643 13.31 28.54 1.74
C ALA A 643 13.00 29.82 0.93
N PRO A 644 13.45 29.90 -0.34
CA PRO A 644 12.99 30.92 -1.28
C PRO A 644 11.57 30.58 -1.80
N VAL A 645 10.57 31.30 -1.30
CA VAL A 645 9.14 31.06 -1.58
C VAL A 645 8.52 32.14 -2.48
N ALA A 646 7.60 31.76 -3.36
CA ALA A 646 6.78 32.65 -4.18
C ALA A 646 5.39 32.04 -4.46
N THR A 647 4.42 32.84 -4.90
CA THR A 647 3.15 32.32 -5.44
C THR A 647 3.26 32.17 -6.96
N THR A 648 2.73 31.08 -7.52
CA THR A 648 2.61 30.87 -8.98
C THR A 648 1.19 30.50 -9.38
N ILE A 649 0.84 30.75 -10.65
CA ILE A 649 -0.33 30.15 -11.30
C ILE A 649 0.07 28.76 -11.80
N ILE A 650 -0.86 27.81 -11.77
CA ILE A 650 -0.58 26.40 -12.05
C ILE A 650 -1.48 25.91 -13.18
N THR A 651 -0.90 25.22 -14.16
CA THR A 651 -1.68 24.55 -15.20
C THR A 651 -2.29 23.28 -14.60
N PRO A 652 -3.58 22.97 -14.83
CA PRO A 652 -4.15 21.70 -14.37
C PRO A 652 -3.31 20.50 -14.82
N ALA A 653 -3.14 19.53 -13.93
CA ALA A 653 -2.50 18.26 -14.28
C ALA A 653 -3.27 17.59 -15.44
N PRO A 654 -2.60 16.85 -16.34
CA PRO A 654 -3.29 16.13 -17.40
C PRO A 654 -4.32 15.17 -16.78
N THR A 655 -5.55 15.21 -17.28
CA THR A 655 -6.63 14.33 -16.81
C THR A 655 -6.20 12.87 -16.93
N LYS A 656 -6.34 12.09 -15.83
CA LYS A 656 -6.05 10.63 -15.81
C LYS A 656 -6.62 9.97 -17.06
N THR A 657 -5.89 9.03 -17.68
CA THR A 657 -6.33 8.33 -18.90
C THR A 657 -7.72 7.73 -18.67
N ALA A 658 -8.71 8.27 -19.39
CA ALA A 658 -10.10 7.99 -19.11
C ALA A 658 -10.39 6.48 -19.26
N ALA A 659 -10.84 5.87 -18.16
CA ALA A 659 -11.35 4.51 -18.19
C ALA A 659 -12.41 4.38 -19.29
N PRO A 660 -12.45 3.25 -20.04
CA PRO A 660 -13.42 3.07 -21.11
C PRO A 660 -14.83 3.19 -20.54
N ALA A 661 -15.55 4.24 -20.95
CA ALA A 661 -16.86 4.56 -20.41
C ALA A 661 -17.81 3.36 -20.54
N ASN A 662 -18.61 3.11 -19.49
CA ASN A 662 -19.80 2.28 -19.64
C ASN A 662 -20.63 2.86 -20.80
N PRO A 663 -21.04 2.06 -21.78
CA PRO A 663 -21.87 2.57 -22.86
C PRO A 663 -23.20 3.03 -22.28
N ASP A 664 -23.60 4.26 -22.58
CA ASP A 664 -24.94 4.75 -22.26
C ASP A 664 -25.99 3.80 -22.85
N ASP A 665 -26.77 3.15 -22.00
CA ASP A 665 -27.89 2.29 -22.42
C ASP A 665 -29.10 3.12 -22.93
N HIS A 666 -28.89 4.42 -23.14
CA HIS A 666 -29.75 5.31 -23.91
C HIS A 666 -29.68 4.97 -25.41
N HIS A 667 -30.31 3.85 -25.76
CA HIS A 667 -30.69 3.55 -27.14
C HIS A 667 -31.57 4.66 -27.71
N ASP A 668 -30.96 5.52 -28.54
CA ASP A 668 -31.63 6.59 -29.27
C ASP A 668 -32.63 5.98 -30.27
N ARG A 669 -33.90 5.90 -29.85
CA ARG A 669 -34.92 5.05 -30.48
C ARG A 669 -35.43 5.70 -31.77
N PRO A 670 -35.26 5.08 -32.96
CA PRO A 670 -35.72 5.69 -34.20
C PRO A 670 -37.26 5.84 -34.24
N VAL A 671 -37.75 7.04 -33.96
CA VAL A 671 -39.18 7.37 -34.08
C VAL A 671 -39.51 7.65 -35.55
N ASN A 672 -40.41 6.85 -36.13
CA ASN A 672 -40.75 6.94 -37.55
C ASN A 672 -41.30 8.33 -37.93
N ALA A 673 -40.54 9.04 -38.77
CA ALA A 673 -40.94 10.35 -39.27
C ALA A 673 -42.20 10.26 -40.15
N LYS A 674 -43.19 11.13 -39.88
CA LYS A 674 -44.26 11.43 -40.83
C LYS A 674 -43.88 12.63 -41.71
N PRO A 675 -44.32 12.72 -42.97
CA PRO A 675 -43.75 13.67 -43.91
C PRO A 675 -44.25 15.12 -43.74
N LYS A 676 -43.30 16.06 -43.81
CA LYS A 676 -43.31 17.37 -44.52
C LYS A 676 -44.65 18.08 -44.79
N PRO A 677 -44.67 19.42 -44.61
CA PRO A 677 -44.13 20.25 -45.70
C PRO A 677 -43.06 21.27 -45.29
N THR A 678 -42.27 21.66 -46.30
CA THR A 678 -41.22 22.69 -46.26
C THR A 678 -41.82 24.11 -46.28
N LEU A 679 -41.15 25.08 -45.66
CA LEU A 679 -41.02 26.46 -46.19
C LEU A 679 -39.81 27.16 -45.56
N THR A 680 -39.39 28.29 -46.14
CA THR A 680 -38.06 28.90 -45.94
C THR A 680 -38.09 30.25 -45.21
N ASN A 681 -37.00 30.56 -44.49
CA ASN A 681 -36.58 31.92 -44.08
C ASN A 681 -36.64 32.94 -45.24
N PRO A 682 -36.74 34.27 -45.01
CA PRO A 682 -36.00 35.02 -43.96
C PRO A 682 -36.70 36.21 -43.25
N THR A 683 -35.89 36.89 -42.41
CA THR A 683 -35.99 38.27 -41.86
C THR A 683 -36.28 39.37 -42.91
N PRO A 684 -36.67 40.65 -42.57
CA PRO A 684 -36.08 41.48 -41.48
C PRO A 684 -36.93 42.60 -40.77
N ILE A 685 -36.43 43.04 -39.59
CA ILE A 685 -36.22 44.45 -39.08
C ILE A 685 -37.40 45.47 -38.87
N GLU A 686 -37.27 46.26 -37.78
CA GLU A 686 -37.83 47.61 -37.42
C GLU A 686 -39.27 47.85 -36.86
N ASP A 687 -39.29 48.21 -35.56
CA ASP A 687 -39.72 49.49 -34.95
C ASP A 687 -41.18 50.00 -34.79
N VAL A 688 -41.55 50.08 -33.49
CA VAL A 688 -42.03 51.27 -32.73
C VAL A 688 -43.35 51.98 -33.12
N LYS A 689 -44.33 51.95 -32.16
CA LYS A 689 -44.97 53.17 -31.61
C LYS A 689 -45.81 52.96 -30.32
N THR A 690 -45.54 53.81 -29.33
CA THR A 690 -46.28 54.12 -28.08
C THR A 690 -47.32 55.26 -28.29
N PRO A 691 -48.05 55.83 -27.29
CA PRO A 691 -48.09 55.64 -25.81
C PRO A 691 -49.47 55.09 -25.34
N THR A 692 -50.10 55.29 -24.15
CA THR A 692 -50.05 56.20 -22.96
C THR A 692 -50.88 55.52 -21.82
N ASN A 693 -51.00 55.92 -20.53
CA ASN A 693 -50.50 57.01 -19.66
C ASN A 693 -50.60 56.59 -18.15
N ALA A 694 -50.11 57.44 -17.22
CA ALA A 694 -50.53 57.66 -15.79
C ALA A 694 -50.76 56.46 -14.82
N THR A 695 -50.04 56.29 -13.69
CA THR A 695 -50.16 56.93 -12.33
C THR A 695 -51.52 56.78 -11.60
N SER A 696 -51.63 56.59 -10.26
CA SER A 696 -50.66 56.49 -9.13
C SER A 696 -51.33 56.01 -7.79
N SER A 697 -50.54 55.40 -6.87
CA SER A 697 -50.60 55.43 -5.36
C SER A 697 -51.94 55.12 -4.60
N GLU A 698 -52.04 54.82 -3.28
CA GLU A 698 -51.13 54.65 -2.10
C GLU A 698 -51.83 53.90 -0.92
N ALA A 699 -51.08 53.19 -0.06
CA ALA A 699 -51.30 52.85 1.39
C ALA A 699 -52.68 52.26 1.90
N GLU A 700 -52.97 51.85 3.16
CA GLU A 700 -52.35 51.89 4.51
C GLU A 700 -52.59 50.61 5.39
N THR A 701 -51.83 50.52 6.50
CA THR A 701 -51.85 49.72 7.77
C THR A 701 -53.06 48.87 8.26
N SER A 702 -52.79 47.86 9.14
CA SER A 702 -53.18 47.89 10.59
C SER A 702 -52.92 46.57 11.39
N SER A 703 -52.80 46.67 12.74
CA SER A 703 -52.86 45.59 13.77
C SER A 703 -53.12 46.23 15.17
N PRO A 704 -53.84 45.62 16.14
CA PRO A 704 -53.19 44.92 17.29
C PRO A 704 -54.06 43.89 18.12
N SER A 705 -53.47 43.30 19.19
CA SER A 705 -54.11 42.78 20.45
C SER A 705 -55.06 41.55 20.42
N SER A 706 -55.25 40.72 21.47
CA SER A 706 -54.51 40.44 22.74
C SER A 706 -55.09 39.23 23.53
N ALA A 707 -54.28 38.64 24.43
CA ALA A 707 -54.60 37.91 25.68
C ALA A 707 -55.05 36.41 25.69
N ASP A 708 -54.38 35.65 26.58
CA ASP A 708 -54.78 34.56 27.53
C ASP A 708 -56.05 33.68 27.32
N SER A 709 -56.13 32.43 27.81
CA SER A 709 -55.27 31.59 28.70
C SER A 709 -55.46 30.09 28.40
N GLY A 710 -54.47 29.22 28.68
CA GLY A 710 -54.54 27.77 28.37
C GLY A 710 -54.90 26.84 29.54
N TYR A 711 -55.02 25.52 29.29
CA TYR A 711 -54.76 24.43 30.27
C TYR A 711 -54.61 23.03 29.60
N ILE A 712 -53.35 22.58 29.49
CA ILE A 712 -52.82 21.19 29.57
C ILE A 712 -53.50 20.02 28.80
N SER A 713 -52.69 19.40 27.92
CA SER A 713 -52.67 17.98 27.47
C SER A 713 -53.70 17.42 26.47
N SER A 714 -53.19 17.01 25.31
CA SER A 714 -53.00 15.57 25.03
C SER A 714 -51.75 15.39 24.16
N TRP A 715 -50.86 14.45 24.50
CA TRP A 715 -49.51 14.36 23.89
C TRP A 715 -49.39 13.40 22.68
N LEU A 716 -50.52 12.92 22.16
CA LEU A 716 -50.57 11.93 21.06
C LEU A 716 -51.19 12.54 19.79
N PRO A 717 -50.61 12.32 18.59
CA PRO A 717 -51.12 12.87 17.35
C PRO A 717 -52.48 12.27 16.98
N THR A 718 -53.49 13.12 16.88
CA THR A 718 -54.83 12.74 16.41
C THR A 718 -54.86 12.72 14.88
N PHE A 719 -54.35 11.65 14.28
CA PHE A 719 -54.65 11.33 12.88
C PHE A 719 -56.17 11.28 12.70
N GLY A 720 -56.70 11.94 11.65
CA GLY A 720 -58.13 12.20 11.43
C GLY A 720 -58.98 10.98 11.04
N ALA A 721 -58.83 9.87 11.76
CA ALA A 721 -59.49 8.59 11.51
C ALA A 721 -60.60 8.32 12.56
N SER A 722 -61.47 7.35 12.27
CA SER A 722 -62.57 7.00 13.20
C SER A 722 -62.04 6.45 14.53
N LYS A 723 -62.82 6.59 15.62
CA LYS A 723 -62.47 6.01 16.94
C LYS A 723 -62.19 4.50 16.89
N ARG A 724 -62.83 3.75 15.96
CA ARG A 724 -62.51 2.32 15.74
C ARG A 724 -61.15 2.13 15.07
N THR A 725 -60.83 2.96 14.08
CA THR A 725 -59.54 2.93 13.37
C THR A 725 -58.39 3.27 14.31
N GLN A 726 -58.56 4.27 15.17
CA GLN A 726 -57.52 4.71 16.11
C GLN A 726 -57.17 3.61 17.14
N ILE A 727 -58.17 2.84 17.61
CA ILE A 727 -57.94 1.66 18.46
C ILE A 727 -57.08 0.61 17.76
N TRP A 728 -57.34 0.32 16.47
CA TRP A 728 -56.53 -0.62 15.70
C TRP A 728 -55.09 -0.13 15.49
N ILE A 729 -54.87 1.16 15.27
CA ILE A 729 -53.52 1.76 15.13
C ILE A 729 -52.72 1.62 16.43
N TYR A 730 -53.31 1.94 17.59
CA TYR A 730 -52.61 1.78 18.87
C TYR A 730 -52.40 0.30 19.24
N ALA A 731 -53.32 -0.59 18.86
CA ALA A 731 -53.16 -2.04 19.06
C ALA A 731 -52.03 -2.64 18.21
N SER A 732 -51.87 -2.20 16.94
CA SER A 732 -50.76 -2.66 16.10
C SER A 732 -49.41 -2.09 16.57
N PHE A 733 -49.36 -0.82 16.99
CA PHE A 733 -48.16 -0.25 17.63
C PHE A 733 -47.75 -1.03 18.89
N ALA A 734 -48.69 -1.39 19.77
CA ALA A 734 -48.41 -2.20 20.95
C ALA A 734 -47.86 -3.60 20.59
N MET A 735 -48.42 -4.25 19.57
CA MET A 735 -47.92 -5.54 19.07
C MET A 735 -46.50 -5.45 18.51
N ILE A 736 -46.18 -4.37 17.78
CA ILE A 736 -44.84 -4.12 17.23
C ILE A 736 -43.81 -3.93 18.36
N ILE A 737 -44.14 -3.14 19.37
CA ILE A 737 -43.28 -2.94 20.55
C ILE A 737 -43.04 -4.27 21.29
N THR A 738 -44.10 -5.08 21.47
CA THR A 738 -43.99 -6.41 22.10
C THR A 738 -43.09 -7.36 21.29
N PHE A 739 -43.15 -7.29 19.96
CA PHE A 739 -42.28 -8.07 19.08
C PHE A 739 -40.80 -7.66 19.22
N PHE A 740 -40.49 -6.36 19.20
CA PHE A 740 -39.11 -5.89 19.38
C PHE A 740 -38.54 -6.20 20.77
N ILE A 741 -39.35 -6.11 21.84
CA ILE A 741 -38.94 -6.55 23.18
C ILE A 741 -38.63 -8.07 23.19
N GLY A 742 -39.47 -8.88 22.55
CA GLY A 742 -39.22 -10.32 22.39
C GLY A 742 -37.94 -10.63 21.60
N LEU A 743 -37.67 -9.86 20.55
CA LEU A 743 -36.46 -9.98 19.71
C LEU A 743 -35.19 -9.59 20.51
N GLY A 744 -35.25 -8.51 21.29
CA GLY A 744 -34.19 -8.10 22.20
C GLY A 744 -33.88 -9.17 23.24
N ILE A 745 -34.91 -9.72 23.90
CA ILE A 745 -34.77 -10.83 24.86
C ILE A 745 -34.15 -12.06 24.18
N TYR A 746 -34.56 -12.40 22.95
CA TYR A 746 -33.98 -13.50 22.19
C TYR A 746 -32.48 -13.31 21.92
N PHE A 747 -32.05 -12.12 21.50
CA PHE A 747 -30.63 -11.80 21.31
C PHE A 747 -29.85 -11.77 22.64
N GLN A 748 -30.45 -11.28 23.73
CA GLN A 748 -29.87 -11.32 25.08
C GLN A 748 -29.61 -12.78 25.50
N LEU A 749 -30.58 -13.68 25.28
CA LEU A 749 -30.46 -15.11 25.59
C LEU A 749 -29.47 -15.84 24.67
N GLN A 750 -29.39 -15.51 23.38
CA GLN A 750 -28.34 -15.98 22.47
C GLN A 750 -26.94 -15.56 22.97
N ARG A 751 -26.76 -14.29 23.37
CA ARG A 751 -25.50 -13.75 23.89
C ARG A 751 -25.08 -14.44 25.20
N ILE A 752 -26.04 -14.70 26.10
CA ILE A 752 -25.82 -15.46 27.34
C ILE A 752 -25.49 -16.93 27.05
N LYS A 753 -26.15 -17.56 26.07
CA LYS A 753 -25.87 -18.96 25.69
C LYS A 753 -24.46 -19.10 25.12
N ARG A 754 -24.06 -18.25 24.16
CA ARG A 754 -22.70 -18.24 23.58
C ARG A 754 -21.62 -18.05 24.64
N ARG A 755 -21.84 -17.17 25.64
CA ARG A 755 -20.94 -16.95 26.78
C ARG A 755 -20.90 -18.10 27.81
N ARG A 756 -21.77 -19.11 27.70
CA ARG A 756 -21.74 -20.32 28.54
C ARG A 756 -21.14 -21.53 27.83
N THR A 757 -21.13 -21.54 26.49
CA THR A 757 -20.56 -22.62 25.65
C THR A 757 -19.14 -22.30 25.18
N THR A 758 -18.34 -21.60 25.99
CA THR A 758 -16.97 -21.16 25.66
C THR A 758 -15.96 -21.36 26.81
N VAL A 759 -16.34 -22.12 27.86
CA VAL A 759 -15.53 -22.31 29.08
C VAL A 759 -15.44 -23.78 29.52
N HIS A 760 -16.13 -24.70 28.83
CA HIS A 760 -15.97 -26.14 29.06
C HIS A 760 -16.23 -26.95 27.78
N ASP A 761 -15.64 -28.14 27.78
CA ASP A 761 -15.81 -29.27 26.85
C ASP A 761 -14.82 -29.35 25.67
N ASP A 762 -13.52 -29.34 25.99
CA ASP A 762 -12.52 -30.14 25.27
C ASP A 762 -12.43 -31.53 25.94
N TYR A 763 -12.14 -32.57 25.14
CA TYR A 763 -11.96 -33.98 25.51
C TYR A 763 -13.19 -34.77 26.03
N GLU A 764 -13.91 -35.41 25.10
CA GLU A 764 -14.24 -36.83 25.26
C GLU A 764 -14.06 -37.57 23.92
N PHE A 765 -13.55 -38.80 23.97
CA PHE A 765 -13.34 -39.67 22.81
C PHE A 765 -14.46 -40.72 22.73
N GLU A 766 -15.03 -40.93 21.55
CA GLU A 766 -15.56 -42.25 21.18
C GLU A 766 -14.97 -42.70 19.83
N MET A 767 -14.39 -43.90 19.84
CA MET A 767 -14.14 -44.72 18.65
C MET A 767 -14.96 -46.00 18.81
N ILE A 768 -15.58 -46.46 17.71
CA ILE A 768 -16.19 -47.79 17.42
C ILE A 768 -17.22 -47.51 16.31
N GLU A 769 -17.34 -48.24 15.20
CA GLU A 769 -16.49 -49.18 14.45
C GLU A 769 -17.15 -49.30 13.04
N ASP A 770 -16.62 -50.13 12.13
CA ASP A 770 -17.17 -50.30 10.78
C ASP A 770 -18.50 -51.08 10.74
N GLU A 771 -19.35 -50.82 9.73
CA GLU A 771 -19.87 -51.87 8.82
C GLU A 771 -20.56 -51.28 7.56
N ASP A 772 -20.67 -52.11 6.51
CA ASP A 772 -21.20 -51.75 5.19
C ASP A 772 -22.74 -51.65 5.15
N GLU A 773 -23.29 -50.84 4.22
CA GLU A 773 -24.18 -51.43 3.19
C GLU A 773 -24.30 -50.56 1.93
N MET A 774 -24.85 -51.15 0.85
CA MET A 774 -24.72 -50.64 -0.53
C MET A 774 -26.07 -50.54 -1.26
N GLN A 775 -26.10 -49.65 -2.27
CA GLN A 775 -27.05 -49.61 -3.40
C GLN A 775 -28.44 -48.95 -3.22
N PRO A 776 -29.09 -48.53 -4.34
CA PRO A 776 -30.10 -47.45 -4.34
C PRO A 776 -31.51 -47.93 -4.71
N MET A 777 -32.48 -47.00 -4.86
CA MET A 777 -33.32 -46.90 -6.09
C MET A 777 -34.27 -45.69 -6.11
N THR A 778 -34.45 -45.20 -7.33
CA THR A 778 -35.46 -44.29 -7.91
C THR A 778 -36.86 -44.19 -7.25
N GLY A 779 -37.47 -43.00 -7.29
CA GLY A 779 -38.93 -42.83 -7.16
C GLY A 779 -39.39 -41.36 -7.32
N ALA A 780 -40.10 -41.03 -8.40
CA ALA A 780 -40.43 -39.63 -8.74
C ALA A 780 -41.94 -39.33 -8.79
N SER A 781 -42.38 -38.24 -8.14
CA SER A 781 -43.47 -37.32 -8.57
C SER A 781 -43.78 -36.31 -7.45
N GLY A 782 -44.15 -35.04 -7.68
CA GLY A 782 -44.03 -34.24 -8.92
C GLY A 782 -45.18 -33.26 -9.14
N ARG A 783 -44.94 -31.93 -9.04
CA ARG A 783 -45.86 -30.90 -9.60
C ARG A 783 -45.27 -29.49 -9.82
N THR A 784 -44.88 -29.23 -11.07
CA THR A 784 -45.10 -27.98 -11.86
C THR A 784 -45.07 -26.57 -11.23
N GLN A 785 -44.11 -25.74 -11.70
CA GLN A 785 -44.26 -24.34 -12.22
C GLN A 785 -44.82 -23.22 -11.28
N ARG A 786 -44.42 -21.93 -11.39
CA ARG A 786 -43.76 -21.17 -12.50
C ARG A 786 -42.99 -19.93 -11.96
N ARG A 787 -42.18 -19.31 -12.83
CA ARG A 787 -41.32 -18.10 -12.64
C ARG A 787 -42.01 -16.84 -12.07
N GLY A 788 -41.21 -15.94 -11.48
CA GLY A 788 -41.37 -14.48 -11.64
C GLY A 788 -40.63 -13.58 -10.64
N GLY A 789 -39.92 -12.54 -11.13
CA GLY A 789 -39.72 -11.28 -10.39
C GLY A 789 -38.42 -11.05 -9.59
N GLU A 790 -37.39 -10.53 -10.26
CA GLU A 790 -36.62 -9.30 -9.95
C GLU A 790 -36.38 -8.79 -8.49
N LEU A 791 -35.11 -8.39 -8.29
CA LEU A 791 -34.62 -7.16 -7.61
C LEU A 791 -35.09 -6.82 -6.18
N TYR A 792 -34.12 -6.67 -5.27
CA TYR A 792 -34.11 -5.54 -4.33
C TYR A 792 -32.69 -4.95 -4.20
N ASN A 793 -32.63 -3.66 -3.84
CA ASN A 793 -31.43 -2.82 -3.94
C ASN A 793 -30.66 -2.70 -2.62
N ALA A 794 -29.45 -2.13 -2.68
CA ALA A 794 -28.62 -1.81 -1.53
C ALA A 794 -29.02 -0.46 -0.86
N PHE A 795 -28.23 -0.07 0.16
CA PHE A 795 -28.25 1.21 0.90
C PHE A 795 -29.40 1.48 1.87
N ALA A 796 -29.15 1.18 3.14
CA ALA A 796 -29.20 2.15 4.25
C ALA A 796 -28.57 1.51 5.50
N GLY A 797 -27.47 2.07 5.98
CA GLY A 797 -26.71 1.58 7.15
C GLY A 797 -26.00 2.76 7.77
N GLU A 798 -26.78 3.70 8.27
CA GLU A 798 -26.30 4.95 8.86
C GLU A 798 -25.55 4.70 10.17
N SER A 799 -24.64 5.62 10.50
CA SER A 799 -23.87 5.62 11.74
C SER A 799 -24.69 6.17 12.91
N ASP A 800 -24.89 5.36 13.95
CA ASP A 800 -25.27 5.86 15.27
C ASP A 800 -24.00 6.12 16.11
N GLU A 801 -23.77 7.38 16.47
CA GLU A 801 -22.79 7.77 17.49
C GLU A 801 -23.42 7.66 18.89
N GLU A 802 -22.83 6.91 19.83
CA GLU A 802 -23.12 7.06 21.25
C GLU A 802 -21.89 7.55 22.03
N MET A 803 -21.74 8.87 21.96
CA MET A 803 -21.23 9.77 22.99
C MET A 803 -21.29 9.19 24.41
N PHE A 804 -20.13 9.02 25.06
CA PHE A 804 -20.01 8.89 26.51
C PHE A 804 -19.04 9.96 27.04
N SER A 805 -19.60 10.95 27.74
CA SER A 805 -18.86 11.89 28.57
C SER A 805 -18.75 11.34 29.99
N ASP A 806 -17.55 11.37 30.56
CA ASP A 806 -17.37 11.49 32.01
C ASP A 806 -16.52 12.74 32.26
N ASN A 807 -16.99 13.62 33.14
CA ASN A 807 -16.23 14.77 33.62
C ASN A 807 -15.42 14.36 34.86
N ASP A 808 -14.16 14.74 34.90
CA ASP A 808 -13.45 15.00 36.17
C ASP A 808 -12.74 16.36 36.04
N ASP A 809 -13.34 17.40 36.61
CA ASP A 809 -12.76 18.74 36.73
C ASP A 809 -11.78 18.79 37.92
N GLU A 810 -10.62 19.45 37.76
CA GLU A 810 -9.93 20.26 38.78
C GLU A 810 -8.80 21.08 38.08
N PRO A 811 -8.35 22.22 38.63
CA PRO A 811 -8.02 23.38 37.79
C PRO A 811 -6.55 23.58 37.40
N TYR A 812 -6.35 24.22 36.23
CA TYR A 812 -5.10 24.88 35.86
C TYR A 812 -4.82 26.08 36.77
N HIS A 813 -3.64 26.10 37.39
CA HIS A 813 -3.16 27.25 38.16
C HIS A 813 -2.26 28.14 37.28
N ASP A 814 -2.67 29.39 37.04
CA ASP A 814 -1.80 30.40 36.40
C ASP A 814 -0.67 30.82 37.36
N GLY A 815 0.50 31.10 36.78
CA GLY A 815 1.80 31.16 37.48
C GLY A 815 2.71 32.25 36.95
N SER A 816 2.21 33.49 36.86
CA SER A 816 2.97 34.65 36.38
C SER A 816 4.21 34.95 37.24
N GLY A 817 5.40 34.65 36.69
CA GLY A 817 6.69 34.77 37.36
C GLY A 817 7.60 35.82 36.75
N ASN A 818 7.33 37.11 37.02
CA ASN A 818 8.27 38.19 36.66
C ASN A 818 9.63 37.99 37.38
N ILE A 819 10.70 37.78 36.61
CA ILE A 819 12.07 37.94 37.08
C ILE A 819 12.69 39.14 36.37
N GLN A 820 13.42 39.94 37.14
CA GLN A 820 13.70 41.34 36.86
C GLN A 820 15.14 41.53 36.39
N GLU A 821 15.34 42.09 35.19
CA GLU A 821 16.68 42.49 34.72
C GLU A 821 17.34 43.45 35.72
N LYS A 822 18.58 43.14 36.13
CA LYS A 822 19.29 43.95 37.13
C LYS A 822 20.81 43.78 37.14
N ASP A 823 21.45 43.85 35.97
CA ASP A 823 22.90 44.02 35.90
C ASP A 823 23.28 45.50 36.06
N ASP A 824 24.08 45.79 37.10
CA ASP A 824 24.57 47.14 37.39
C ASP A 824 26.07 47.10 37.75
N LYS A 825 26.90 47.58 36.81
CA LYS A 825 28.28 48.12 36.93
C LYS A 825 29.53 47.22 36.98
N ASP A 826 30.49 47.70 36.18
CA ASP A 826 31.94 47.90 36.43
C ASP A 826 32.84 46.74 36.88
N GLY A 827 33.95 46.51 36.14
CA GLY A 827 34.95 45.52 36.57
C GLY A 827 36.32 45.44 35.87
N THR A 828 36.58 46.08 34.73
CA THR A 828 37.86 45.89 34.00
C THR A 828 38.54 47.18 33.57
N SER A 829 39.78 47.39 34.04
CA SER A 829 40.74 48.37 33.50
C SER A 829 42.17 47.88 33.72
N HIS A 830 43.14 48.52 33.04
CA HIS A 830 44.57 48.15 32.94
C HIS A 830 44.83 46.91 32.06
N GLY A 831 45.66 46.94 31.00
CA GLY A 831 46.28 48.08 30.29
C GLY A 831 47.74 47.83 29.89
N GLY A 832 48.11 48.12 28.62
CA GLY A 832 49.49 48.03 28.12
C GLY A 832 49.56 47.94 26.57
N PRO A 833 50.33 48.80 25.84
CA PRO A 833 50.15 48.95 24.38
C PRO A 833 51.42 48.73 23.52
N HIS A 834 51.25 48.72 22.19
CA HIS A 834 52.13 49.44 21.24
C HIS A 834 51.38 49.80 19.93
N GLN A 835 52.03 50.47 18.96
CA GLN A 835 51.41 51.45 18.04
C GLN A 835 51.62 51.19 16.53
N GLU A 836 50.97 52.07 15.74
CA GLU A 836 51.12 52.43 14.31
C GLU A 836 50.09 51.78 13.36
N LYS A 837 49.49 52.46 12.36
CA LYS A 837 49.43 53.88 11.90
C LYS A 837 48.32 53.97 10.80
N PRO A 838 47.93 55.16 10.29
CA PRO A 838 48.09 56.52 10.81
C PRO A 838 46.75 57.18 11.23
#